data_AF-A0A8T4CPU6-F1
#
_entry.id   AF-A0A8T4CPU6-F1
#
_cell.length_a   1.000
_cell.length_b   1.000
_cell.length_c   1.000
_cell.angle_alpha   90.00
_cell.angle_beta   90.00
_cell.angle_gamma   90.00
#
_symmetry.space_group_name_H-M   'P 1'
#
loop_
_entity.id
_entity.type
_entity.pdbx_description
1 polymer ?
#
loop_
_entity_poly.entity_id
_entity_poly.type
_entity_poly.pdbx_seq_one_letter_code
_entity_poly.pdbx_strand_id
1 'polypeptide(L)'
;MKLNKIALGSLALLMGVASMTAAATCADSWSTAQVYTAGQTVVLQGNTYRAKWWTLGENPLLNSASGQVWALVGVCASTATATPSPTRAPQVTPTATPTVTATASPSNTPVMTPTPVLTATPIPTVSATSTPKPTLTPTPTSVPSATPTATPSPSPIATLPVSGCAALWDAAIAYVGGAKVLRQGIVYQAKWWTMGEDPALNSGDAKPWQKLAECSNSSPVPTATVKPTPTTSIVPSATPVITPSVTPTVTATPQATTPPVGLDHLVINEVAADTIGQGSWFEIYNPTSQAITLNDVSVRIQSKPLNALSTYPLSGTIEAKSYLVVAANTEAVAPKKTAQIQYIGNYQDWPIWGADGSIELIRNNQTLDFVKFGNNNSPTISANAWQGGAAAALSGTGSYALVRYYTQTSDSHSAADWRLVPFGTPAGRNDVDIDARDEDRDGIPTSAKKPGGTYAGLDLYAMGARAGRPTILVHLDWMQSSNDEGIKPRKEALQLVRAAFNRKGIDLLIDVGQLYSPVLSAADFNLGSAKEVPYARCVSLYKNADCANAMDYKNDSMDVRRRLVAHYALMGSTQNSNGYGGSSGLGEINGNDFIVTLGLWGLNSSSANALYTLINYQAGTIMHELGHNLGLLHGGNDDKNNKPNYLSVMNYDYQLNGVPSDPTDINERIYYRQNSMGRATPGRAANTYGVCDLLDGPCSNRFVIDYSDGKSIALNEWSLDEAKMIGRGVKAGAYADWNYNGQLEASVSRDVNDDGVSDTALSDYDDWTHIQLAFNVSIYSVFRSSSETELNSRQNIRLLETESQVSVETPPAFLSKK
;
A
#
# COMPACT_ATOMS: atom_id res chain seq x y z
N MET A 1 6.00 58.38 56.43
CA MET A 1 6.80 59.33 57.24
C MET A 1 8.27 59.01 57.00
N LYS A 2 9.05 59.98 56.51
CA LYS A 2 10.53 60.12 56.49
C LYS A 2 11.38 58.92 56.00
N LEU A 3 12.04 59.01 54.84
CA LEU A 3 13.35 59.65 54.54
C LEU A 3 14.59 59.04 55.24
N ASN A 4 15.45 58.45 54.40
CA ASN A 4 16.88 58.76 54.22
C ASN A 4 17.98 58.18 55.14
N LYS A 5 18.89 57.36 54.53
CA LYS A 5 20.36 57.56 54.31
C LYS A 5 21.20 56.28 54.56
N ILE A 6 21.90 55.75 53.52
CA ILE A 6 23.35 55.89 53.17
C ILE A 6 24.28 55.21 54.22
N ALA A 7 25.34 54.45 53.95
CA ALA A 7 25.91 53.69 52.82
C ALA A 7 27.20 52.98 53.34
N LEU A 8 27.74 52.05 52.52
CA LEU A 8 29.15 51.60 52.41
C LEU A 8 29.72 50.57 53.40
N GLY A 9 30.31 49.50 52.83
CA GLY A 9 31.33 48.67 53.48
C GLY A 9 31.39 47.20 53.02
N SER A 10 32.20 46.92 51.99
CA SER A 10 32.43 45.66 51.26
C SER A 10 32.91 44.43 52.07
N LEU A 11 32.57 43.20 51.65
CA LEU A 11 33.52 42.07 51.39
C LEU A 11 32.83 40.85 50.73
N ALA A 12 33.50 40.24 49.74
CA ALA A 12 33.01 39.15 48.90
C ALA A 12 33.07 37.76 49.56
N LEU A 13 32.10 36.86 49.25
CA LEU A 13 32.31 35.41 49.30
C LEU A 13 31.30 34.63 48.44
N LEU A 14 31.83 33.61 47.76
CA LEU A 14 31.22 32.58 46.92
C LEU A 14 29.80 32.13 47.30
N MET A 15 28.88 32.12 46.33
CA MET A 15 27.66 31.31 46.39
C MET A 15 27.88 29.99 45.65
N GLY A 16 28.05 28.91 46.41
CA GLY A 16 27.78 27.56 45.93
C GLY A 16 26.30 27.25 46.18
N VAL A 17 25.54 27.01 45.12
CA VAL A 17 24.21 26.39 45.20
C VAL A 17 24.29 25.02 44.52
N ALA A 18 23.94 24.00 45.30
CA ALA A 18 23.99 22.60 44.92
C ALA A 18 22.98 22.30 43.79
N SER A 19 23.48 21.73 42.69
CA SER A 19 22.64 21.12 41.66
C SER A 19 22.05 19.82 42.18
N MET A 20 20.72 19.72 42.24
CA MET A 20 20.04 18.43 42.31
C MET A 20 20.24 17.71 40.98
N THR A 21 21.01 16.63 40.98
CA THR A 21 21.11 15.71 39.83
C THR A 21 19.79 14.94 39.71
N ALA A 22 19.11 15.08 38.57
CA ALA A 22 18.04 14.15 38.19
C ALA A 22 18.64 12.75 38.06
N ALA A 23 18.11 11.78 38.83
CA ALA A 23 18.46 10.38 38.69
C ALA A 23 18.04 9.89 37.29
N ALA A 24 18.95 9.22 36.58
CA ALA A 24 18.67 8.58 35.30
C ALA A 24 17.51 7.58 35.49
N THR A 25 16.41 7.79 34.75
CA THR A 25 15.28 6.87 34.75
C THR A 25 15.70 5.56 34.09
N CYS A 26 15.53 4.44 34.80
CA CYS A 26 15.82 3.12 34.25
C CYS A 26 14.91 2.83 33.04
N ALA A 27 15.39 1.96 32.13
CA ALA A 27 14.63 1.53 30.96
C ALA A 27 13.32 0.81 31.36
N ASP A 28 12.36 0.74 30.43
CA ASP A 28 11.07 0.10 30.65
C ASP A 28 11.20 -1.37 31.06
N SER A 29 10.22 -1.86 31.83
CA SER A 29 10.19 -3.26 32.27
C SER A 29 10.05 -4.19 31.06
N TRP A 30 10.84 -5.26 31.02
CA TRP A 30 10.72 -6.24 29.93
C TRP A 30 9.32 -6.89 29.93
N SER A 31 8.63 -6.76 28.81
CA SER A 31 7.37 -7.45 28.47
C SER A 31 7.62 -8.58 27.47
N THR A 32 6.99 -9.73 27.72
CA THR A 32 7.04 -10.90 26.83
C THR A 32 6.26 -10.72 25.52
N ALA A 33 5.39 -9.71 25.43
CA ALA A 33 4.50 -9.50 24.28
C ALA A 33 4.96 -8.36 23.35
N GLN A 34 6.11 -7.74 23.65
CA GLN A 34 6.64 -6.61 22.90
C GLN A 34 7.86 -7.05 22.08
N VAL A 35 7.90 -6.60 20.82
CA VAL A 35 9.06 -6.77 19.96
C VAL A 35 10.13 -5.77 20.38
N TYR A 36 11.36 -6.27 20.53
CA TYR A 36 12.54 -5.45 20.73
C TYR A 36 13.52 -5.60 19.58
N THR A 37 13.96 -4.50 19.00
CA THR A 37 14.94 -4.51 17.91
C THR A 37 16.35 -4.23 18.44
N ALA A 38 17.37 -4.49 17.61
CA ALA A 38 18.77 -4.33 17.98
C ALA A 38 19.04 -2.97 18.67
N GLY A 39 19.56 -3.00 19.89
CA GLY A 39 19.90 -1.83 20.68
C GLY A 39 18.86 -1.39 21.70
N GLN A 40 17.61 -1.90 21.64
CA GLN A 40 16.59 -1.57 22.63
C GLN A 40 16.92 -2.17 24.01
N THR A 41 16.67 -1.41 25.08
CA THR A 41 17.00 -1.80 26.46
C THR A 41 15.77 -2.02 27.31
N VAL A 42 15.82 -3.02 28.19
CA VAL A 42 14.74 -3.38 29.12
C VAL A 42 15.29 -3.69 30.50
N VAL A 43 14.47 -3.54 31.54
CA VAL A 43 14.80 -3.94 32.91
C VAL A 43 14.05 -5.21 33.28
N LEU A 44 14.78 -6.21 33.79
CA LEU A 44 14.22 -7.42 34.37
C LEU A 44 15.01 -7.85 35.61
N GLN A 45 14.31 -7.99 36.75
CA GLN A 45 14.91 -8.31 38.05
C GLN A 45 16.08 -7.38 38.46
N GLY A 46 15.95 -6.08 38.19
CA GLY A 46 16.96 -5.08 38.57
C GLY A 46 18.18 -5.03 37.64
N ASN A 47 18.23 -5.85 36.60
CA ASN A 47 19.28 -5.82 35.57
C ASN A 47 18.74 -5.17 34.29
N THR A 48 19.55 -4.32 33.67
CA THR A 48 19.30 -3.75 32.36
C THR A 48 19.94 -4.63 31.30
N TYR A 49 19.15 -4.99 30.30
CA TYR A 49 19.56 -5.80 29.16
C TYR A 49 19.33 -5.04 27.86
N ARG A 50 20.18 -5.26 26.87
CA ARG A 50 20.09 -4.66 25.52
C ARG A 50 19.93 -5.75 24.47
N ALA A 51 18.90 -5.67 23.65
CA ALA A 51 18.71 -6.57 22.52
C ALA A 51 19.88 -6.41 21.54
N LYS A 52 20.51 -7.50 21.09
CA LYS A 52 21.60 -7.50 20.11
C LYS A 52 21.10 -7.51 18.68
N TRP A 53 19.93 -8.10 18.44
CA TRP A 53 19.16 -8.10 17.20
C TRP A 53 17.66 -8.13 17.53
N TRP A 54 16.78 -8.32 16.54
CA TRP A 54 15.35 -8.48 16.77
C TRP A 54 15.08 -9.59 17.81
N THR A 55 14.15 -9.38 18.74
CA THR A 55 13.77 -10.35 19.78
C THR A 55 12.34 -10.10 20.26
N LEU A 56 11.57 -11.16 20.51
CA LEU A 56 10.22 -11.08 21.08
C LEU A 56 10.02 -12.28 22.02
N GLY A 57 9.56 -12.02 23.24
CA GLY A 57 9.28 -13.08 24.23
C GLY A 57 10.51 -13.78 24.83
N GLU A 58 11.70 -13.58 24.28
CA GLU A 58 12.93 -14.17 24.80
C GLU A 58 13.36 -13.42 26.07
N ASN A 59 13.30 -14.10 27.21
CA ASN A 59 13.57 -13.51 28.52
C ASN A 59 15.05 -13.05 28.64
N PRO A 60 15.32 -11.76 28.90
CA PRO A 60 16.68 -11.22 28.96
C PRO A 60 17.57 -11.86 30.03
N LEU A 61 16.99 -12.29 31.17
CA LEU A 61 17.74 -12.97 32.23
C LEU A 61 18.30 -14.32 31.77
N LEU A 62 17.60 -15.00 30.86
CA LEU A 62 17.96 -16.35 30.40
C LEU A 62 18.72 -16.35 29.06
N ASN A 63 18.71 -15.23 28.33
CA ASN A 63 19.19 -15.14 26.95
C ASN A 63 20.25 -14.06 26.75
N SER A 64 21.17 -13.90 27.71
CA SER A 64 22.19 -12.84 27.73
C SER A 64 23.65 -13.28 27.52
N ALA A 65 23.90 -14.56 27.28
CA ALA A 65 25.25 -15.09 27.05
C ALA A 65 25.87 -14.58 25.74
N SER A 66 27.15 -14.87 25.54
CA SER A 66 27.83 -14.62 24.27
C SER A 66 27.07 -15.33 23.13
N GLY A 67 26.74 -14.62 22.06
CA GLY A 67 25.93 -15.13 20.94
C GLY A 67 24.40 -15.16 21.14
N GLN A 68 23.86 -14.70 22.28
CA GLN A 68 22.41 -14.66 22.51
C GLN A 68 21.77 -13.27 22.30
N VAL A 69 20.46 -13.25 22.13
CA VAL A 69 19.63 -12.09 21.75
C VAL A 69 19.72 -10.89 22.68
N TRP A 70 20.09 -11.07 23.95
CA TRP A 70 20.29 -9.98 24.90
C TRP A 70 21.77 -9.83 25.28
N ALA A 71 22.15 -8.62 25.64
CA ALA A 71 23.40 -8.29 26.29
C ALA A 71 23.07 -7.75 27.67
N LEU A 72 23.64 -8.32 28.74
CA LEU A 72 23.58 -7.69 30.06
C LEU A 72 24.39 -6.40 30.00
N VAL A 73 23.73 -5.26 30.23
CA VAL A 73 24.34 -3.92 30.14
C VAL A 73 24.79 -3.45 31.52
N GLY A 74 24.07 -3.84 32.57
CA GLY A 74 24.42 -3.51 33.95
C GLY A 74 23.26 -3.68 34.91
N VAL A 75 23.45 -3.27 36.16
CA VAL A 75 22.42 -3.24 37.20
C VAL A 75 21.74 -1.87 37.23
N CYS A 76 20.41 -1.84 37.22
CA CYS A 76 19.63 -0.68 37.67
C CYS A 76 19.56 -0.76 39.20
N ALA A 77 20.55 -0.19 39.89
CA ALA A 77 20.56 -0.17 41.35
C ALA A 77 19.59 0.90 41.88
N SER A 78 18.44 0.48 42.38
CA SER A 78 17.68 1.28 43.35
C SER A 78 18.05 0.80 44.76
N THR A 79 18.54 1.71 45.60
CA THR A 79 18.81 1.45 47.01
C THR A 79 17.53 1.52 47.85
N ALA A 80 17.42 0.54 48.77
CA ALA A 80 16.67 0.49 50.02
C ALA A 80 15.16 0.13 50.01
N THR A 81 14.96 -1.16 50.32
CA THR A 81 13.99 -1.83 51.21
C THR A 81 12.94 -0.97 51.94
N ALA A 82 11.67 -1.36 51.79
CA ALA A 82 10.64 -1.21 52.83
C ALA A 82 10.03 -2.59 53.17
N THR A 83 10.03 -2.90 54.46
CA THR A 83 9.53 -4.11 55.13
C THR A 83 8.05 -4.40 54.80
N PRO A 84 7.63 -5.67 54.59
CA PRO A 84 6.21 -5.99 54.40
C PRO A 84 5.43 -5.86 55.71
N SER A 85 4.33 -5.09 55.67
CA SER A 85 3.30 -5.03 56.71
C SER A 85 2.23 -6.13 56.44
N PRO A 86 1.66 -6.80 57.46
CA PRO A 86 1.05 -8.12 57.29
C PRO A 86 -0.28 -8.11 56.51
N THR A 87 -0.40 -9.14 55.69
CA THR A 87 -1.54 -9.54 54.86
C THR A 87 -2.84 -9.69 55.66
N ARG A 88 -3.92 -9.02 55.24
CA ARG A 88 -5.28 -9.47 55.58
C ARG A 88 -5.67 -10.55 54.57
N ALA A 89 -5.90 -11.77 55.07
CA ALA A 89 -6.28 -12.93 54.29
C ALA A 89 -7.58 -12.68 53.50
N PRO A 90 -7.65 -13.02 52.20
CA PRO A 90 -8.92 -13.12 51.49
C PRO A 90 -9.67 -14.36 51.99
N GLN A 91 -10.88 -14.13 52.47
CA GLN A 91 -11.86 -15.15 52.82
C GLN A 91 -12.31 -15.86 51.53
N VAL A 92 -12.05 -17.17 51.45
CA VAL A 92 -12.58 -18.03 50.38
C VAL A 92 -14.08 -18.22 50.55
N THR A 93 -14.85 -17.79 49.55
CA THR A 93 -16.23 -18.26 49.33
C THR A 93 -16.15 -19.43 48.36
N PRO A 94 -16.66 -20.63 48.71
CA PRO A 94 -16.60 -21.79 47.81
C PRO A 94 -17.53 -21.57 46.61
N THR A 95 -16.95 -21.52 45.41
CA THR A 95 -17.69 -21.58 44.14
C THR A 95 -18.07 -23.03 43.86
N ALA A 96 -19.35 -23.26 43.54
CA ALA A 96 -19.93 -24.58 43.30
C ALA A 96 -19.26 -25.32 42.13
N THR A 97 -19.02 -26.61 42.33
CA THR A 97 -18.56 -27.57 41.33
C THR A 97 -19.55 -27.67 40.16
N PRO A 98 -19.13 -27.50 38.89
CA PRO A 98 -19.98 -27.82 37.76
C PRO A 98 -20.12 -29.34 37.60
N THR A 99 -21.35 -29.83 37.70
CA THR A 99 -21.73 -31.20 37.36
C THR A 99 -21.65 -31.39 35.85
N VAL A 100 -20.85 -32.36 35.39
CA VAL A 100 -20.80 -32.75 33.97
C VAL A 100 -22.06 -33.54 33.64
N THR A 101 -22.91 -33.01 32.76
CA THR A 101 -23.98 -33.77 32.11
C THR A 101 -23.50 -34.22 30.73
N ALA A 102 -23.45 -35.53 30.50
CA ALA A 102 -23.08 -36.11 29.22
C ALA A 102 -24.08 -35.67 28.13
N THR A 103 -23.56 -35.07 27.05
CA THR A 103 -24.35 -34.70 25.87
C THR A 103 -24.28 -35.82 24.84
N ALA A 104 -25.43 -36.19 24.28
CA ALA A 104 -25.61 -37.29 23.35
C ALA A 104 -24.90 -37.07 21.99
N SER A 105 -24.46 -38.19 21.40
CA SER A 105 -23.85 -38.30 20.07
C SER A 105 -24.75 -37.74 18.96
N PRO A 106 -24.23 -36.95 18.01
CA PRO A 106 -25.02 -36.46 16.88
C PRO A 106 -25.34 -37.58 15.88
N SER A 107 -26.61 -37.61 15.44
CA SER A 107 -27.15 -38.47 14.39
C SER A 107 -27.16 -37.72 13.05
N ASN A 108 -26.69 -38.37 11.99
CA ASN A 108 -26.71 -37.85 10.62
C ASN A 108 -28.11 -37.99 10.01
N THR A 109 -28.97 -36.99 10.14
CA THR A 109 -30.17 -36.86 9.31
C THR A 109 -30.52 -35.37 9.12
N PRO A 110 -30.56 -34.84 7.88
CA PRO A 110 -30.90 -33.45 7.64
C PRO A 110 -32.41 -33.20 7.86
N VAL A 111 -32.74 -32.28 8.77
CA VAL A 111 -34.10 -31.77 8.98
C VAL A 111 -34.22 -30.40 8.31
N MET A 112 -35.17 -30.27 7.38
CA MET A 112 -35.47 -29.01 6.70
C MET A 112 -36.11 -28.00 7.66
N THR A 113 -35.60 -26.76 7.66
CA THR A 113 -36.11 -25.64 8.48
C THR A 113 -37.00 -24.74 7.61
N PRO A 114 -38.21 -24.32 8.06
CA PRO A 114 -39.09 -23.48 7.26
C PRO A 114 -38.67 -22.00 7.22
N THR A 115 -38.93 -21.40 6.05
CA THR A 115 -38.66 -20.02 5.63
C THR A 115 -39.36 -18.96 6.50
N PRO A 116 -38.69 -17.87 6.93
CA PRO A 116 -39.34 -16.77 7.66
C PRO A 116 -40.18 -15.86 6.75
N VAL A 117 -41.35 -15.48 7.26
CA VAL A 117 -42.32 -14.57 6.62
C VAL A 117 -41.99 -13.11 7.01
N LEU A 118 -41.89 -12.22 6.02
CA LEU A 118 -41.61 -10.79 6.21
C LEU A 118 -42.83 -10.05 6.79
N THR A 119 -42.60 -9.25 7.84
CA THR A 119 -43.60 -8.37 8.45
C THR A 119 -43.35 -6.92 8.03
N ALA A 120 -44.38 -6.23 7.51
CA ALA A 120 -44.29 -4.85 7.05
C ALA A 120 -44.18 -3.85 8.22
N THR A 121 -43.29 -2.87 8.10
CA THR A 121 -43.11 -1.77 9.07
C THR A 121 -43.74 -0.48 8.51
N PRO A 122 -44.49 0.31 9.30
CA PRO A 122 -45.34 1.40 8.82
C PRO A 122 -44.60 2.68 8.41
N ILE A 123 -45.22 3.39 7.45
CA ILE A 123 -44.84 4.68 6.85
C ILE A 123 -45.19 5.84 7.81
N PRO A 124 -44.27 6.78 8.11
CA PRO A 124 -44.64 8.07 8.70
C PRO A 124 -44.93 9.14 7.64
N THR A 125 -46.07 9.82 7.83
CA THR A 125 -46.67 10.89 7.04
C THR A 125 -46.00 12.25 7.26
N VAL A 126 -45.90 13.04 6.19
CA VAL A 126 -45.40 14.43 6.17
C VAL A 126 -46.34 15.42 6.87
N SER A 127 -45.75 16.45 7.50
CA SER A 127 -46.46 17.69 7.84
C SER A 127 -45.58 18.90 7.52
N ALA A 128 -46.10 19.81 6.69
CA ALA A 128 -45.45 21.04 6.26
C ALA A 128 -45.68 22.16 7.27
N THR A 129 -44.71 23.06 7.44
CA THR A 129 -44.95 24.34 8.12
C THR A 129 -44.19 25.46 7.40
N SER A 130 -44.87 26.60 7.26
CA SER A 130 -44.62 27.70 6.35
C SER A 130 -43.57 28.71 6.83
N THR A 131 -43.01 29.40 5.82
CA THR A 131 -42.07 30.52 5.82
C THR A 131 -42.53 31.77 6.58
N PRO A 132 -41.55 32.62 6.97
CA PRO A 132 -41.66 34.05 6.63
C PRO A 132 -40.43 34.59 5.86
N LYS A 133 -40.72 35.47 4.90
CA LYS A 133 -39.83 36.27 4.03
C LYS A 133 -39.61 37.69 4.63
N PRO A 134 -38.77 38.55 4.04
CA PRO A 134 -37.48 39.05 4.54
C PRO A 134 -37.54 40.46 5.20
N THR A 135 -36.42 40.98 5.71
CA THR A 135 -36.32 42.42 6.04
C THR A 135 -34.98 43.00 5.59
N LEU A 136 -35.07 44.11 4.84
CA LEU A 136 -33.97 44.87 4.21
C LEU A 136 -33.41 45.92 5.18
N THR A 137 -32.09 46.15 5.21
CA THR A 137 -31.48 47.45 5.60
C THR A 137 -29.99 47.50 5.17
N PRO A 138 -29.33 48.69 5.07
CA PRO A 138 -29.05 49.36 3.81
C PRO A 138 -27.56 49.41 3.42
N THR A 139 -27.35 49.70 2.14
CA THR A 139 -26.08 50.06 1.47
C THR A 139 -25.44 51.33 2.04
N PRO A 140 -24.11 51.43 2.03
CA PRO A 140 -23.50 52.64 1.47
C PRO A 140 -22.47 52.35 0.38
N THR A 141 -22.51 53.26 -0.59
CA THR A 141 -21.77 53.31 -1.85
C THR A 141 -20.54 54.21 -1.72
N SER A 142 -19.41 53.82 -2.32
CA SER A 142 -18.61 54.58 -3.32
C SER A 142 -17.09 54.35 -3.27
N VAL A 143 -16.56 54.27 -4.49
CA VAL A 143 -15.22 53.94 -5.06
C VAL A 143 -14.36 55.23 -5.06
N PRO A 144 -12.99 55.23 -4.97
CA PRO A 144 -12.13 54.79 -6.09
C PRO A 144 -10.72 54.21 -5.83
N SER A 145 -10.35 53.31 -6.76
CA SER A 145 -9.10 53.23 -7.55
C SER A 145 -7.77 53.71 -6.94
N ALA A 146 -6.83 52.77 -6.77
CA ALA A 146 -5.54 52.79 -7.48
C ALA A 146 -4.82 51.45 -7.29
N THR A 147 -4.52 50.81 -8.42
CA THR A 147 -3.64 49.66 -8.58
C THR A 147 -2.19 50.05 -8.29
N PRO A 148 -1.45 49.30 -7.46
CA PRO A 148 -0.06 49.01 -7.72
C PRO A 148 0.05 47.59 -8.26
N THR A 149 0.50 47.50 -9.50
CA THR A 149 0.94 46.29 -10.18
C THR A 149 1.99 45.59 -9.30
N ALA A 150 1.65 44.43 -8.73
CA ALA A 150 2.66 43.51 -8.23
C ALA A 150 3.29 42.82 -9.44
N THR A 151 4.47 43.28 -9.82
CA THR A 151 5.43 42.56 -10.65
C THR A 151 5.51 41.10 -10.18
N PRO A 152 5.54 40.09 -11.07
CA PRO A 152 5.66 38.69 -10.67
C PRO A 152 6.90 38.53 -9.79
N SER A 153 6.67 38.22 -8.51
CA SER A 153 7.72 37.70 -7.64
C SER A 153 8.09 36.33 -8.21
N PRO A 154 9.38 36.04 -8.47
CA PRO A 154 9.78 34.74 -8.95
C PRO A 154 9.34 33.66 -7.97
N SER A 155 8.85 32.55 -8.52
CA SER A 155 8.63 31.28 -7.83
C SER A 155 9.81 30.94 -6.92
N PRO A 156 9.60 30.22 -5.79
CA PRO A 156 10.70 29.67 -5.02
C PRO A 156 11.44 28.67 -5.91
N ILE A 157 12.52 29.14 -6.52
CA ILE A 157 13.58 28.31 -7.05
C ILE A 157 13.99 27.41 -5.90
N ALA A 158 14.03 26.09 -6.14
CA ALA A 158 14.70 25.15 -5.26
C ALA A 158 16.07 25.75 -4.93
N THR A 159 16.24 26.27 -3.71
CA THR A 159 17.50 26.85 -3.29
C THR A 159 18.52 25.73 -3.35
N LEU A 160 19.40 25.81 -4.35
CA LEU A 160 20.68 25.12 -4.32
C LEU A 160 21.28 25.29 -2.91
N PRO A 161 21.88 24.23 -2.36
CA PRO A 161 22.32 24.24 -0.97
C PRO A 161 23.23 25.44 -0.74
N VAL A 162 22.99 26.11 0.38
CA VAL A 162 24.01 26.97 1.00
C VAL A 162 25.29 26.15 1.01
N SER A 163 26.31 26.62 0.28
CA SER A 163 27.56 25.89 0.08
C SER A 163 28.05 25.32 1.42
N GLY A 164 27.93 23.99 1.57
CA GLY A 164 28.38 23.25 2.76
C GLY A 164 27.33 22.56 3.65
N CYS A 165 26.00 22.70 3.46
CA CYS A 165 25.00 22.08 4.36
C CYS A 165 23.96 21.15 3.68
N ALA A 166 23.44 20.18 4.44
CA ALA A 166 22.46 19.17 4.01
C ALA A 166 21.03 19.73 3.84
N ALA A 167 20.17 19.05 3.07
CA ALA A 167 18.77 19.43 2.84
C ALA A 167 17.90 19.33 4.11
N LEU A 168 16.83 20.12 4.24
CA LEU A 168 15.94 20.07 5.42
C LEU A 168 15.28 18.68 5.59
N TRP A 169 15.17 18.22 6.85
CA TRP A 169 14.48 16.96 7.16
C TRP A 169 12.97 17.07 7.02
N ASP A 170 12.39 16.04 6.41
CA ASP A 170 10.97 15.85 6.14
C ASP A 170 10.54 14.48 6.67
N ALA A 171 9.51 14.45 7.53
CA ALA A 171 8.94 13.22 8.10
C ALA A 171 8.42 12.26 7.03
N ALA A 172 8.12 12.81 5.87
CA ALA A 172 7.49 12.11 4.79
C ALA A 172 8.55 11.44 3.88
N ILE A 173 9.84 11.77 4.01
CA ILE A 173 10.92 11.26 3.16
C ILE A 173 11.66 10.12 3.87
N ALA A 174 11.89 9.03 3.14
CA ALA A 174 12.74 7.93 3.58
C ALA A 174 14.23 8.25 3.37
N TYR A 175 15.02 8.08 4.42
CA TYR A 175 16.45 8.36 4.43
C TYR A 175 17.24 7.09 4.65
N VAL A 176 17.96 6.64 3.63
CA VAL A 176 18.85 5.48 3.70
C VAL A 176 20.08 5.77 4.57
N GLY A 177 20.74 4.71 5.08
CA GLY A 177 21.97 4.85 5.85
C GLY A 177 23.02 5.68 5.10
N GLY A 178 23.53 6.73 5.74
CA GLY A 178 24.45 7.71 5.16
C GLY A 178 23.80 9.04 4.74
N ALA A 179 22.48 9.08 4.54
CA ALA A 179 21.78 10.29 4.11
C ALA A 179 21.86 11.40 5.18
N LYS A 180 22.15 12.64 4.77
CA LYS A 180 22.26 13.79 5.69
C LYS A 180 21.09 14.73 5.54
N VAL A 181 20.59 15.23 6.67
CA VAL A 181 19.47 16.17 6.74
C VAL A 181 19.73 17.28 7.74
N LEU A 182 19.15 18.45 7.52
CA LEU A 182 19.19 19.60 8.41
C LEU A 182 17.87 19.66 9.19
N ARG A 183 17.94 19.64 10.52
CA ARG A 183 16.77 19.81 11.40
C ARG A 183 17.15 20.75 12.53
N GLN A 184 16.40 21.85 12.68
CA GLN A 184 16.65 22.86 13.72
C GLN A 184 18.11 23.40 13.75
N GLY A 185 18.71 23.64 12.58
CA GLY A 185 20.08 24.17 12.45
C GLY A 185 21.20 23.14 12.63
N ILE A 186 20.87 21.88 12.89
CA ILE A 186 21.83 20.78 13.10
C ILE A 186 21.74 19.79 11.93
N VAL A 187 22.88 19.37 11.42
CA VAL A 187 23.00 18.28 10.44
C VAL A 187 22.98 16.94 11.17
N TYR A 188 22.07 16.07 10.73
CA TYR A 188 21.95 14.69 11.16
C TYR A 188 22.24 13.77 10.00
N GLN A 189 22.81 12.60 10.26
CA GLN A 189 23.05 11.55 9.29
C GLN A 189 22.26 10.32 9.67
N ALA A 190 21.43 9.80 8.76
CA ALA A 190 20.75 8.54 8.94
C ALA A 190 21.79 7.42 9.11
N LYS A 191 21.69 6.62 10.16
CA LYS A 191 22.60 5.49 10.42
C LYS A 191 22.18 4.25 9.65
N TRP A 192 20.89 4.15 9.35
CA TRP A 192 20.21 3.14 8.54
C TRP A 192 18.91 3.75 8.00
N TRP A 193 18.10 2.98 7.27
CA TRP A 193 16.83 3.46 6.71
C TRP A 193 15.89 4.00 7.80
N THR A 194 15.33 5.20 7.60
CA THR A 194 14.42 5.88 8.55
C THR A 194 13.43 6.78 7.81
N MET A 195 12.17 6.83 8.23
CA MET A 195 11.13 7.70 7.67
C MET A 195 10.14 8.06 8.78
N GLY A 196 9.76 9.33 8.89
CA GLY A 196 8.85 9.82 9.93
C GLY A 196 9.50 10.09 11.28
N GLU A 197 10.63 9.45 11.58
CA GLU A 197 11.32 9.61 12.86
C GLU A 197 12.15 10.91 12.89
N ASP A 198 11.66 11.96 13.57
CA ASP A 198 12.32 13.28 13.63
C ASP A 198 13.78 13.21 14.16
N PRO A 199 14.81 13.65 13.41
CA PRO A 199 16.22 13.59 13.81
C PRO A 199 16.53 14.35 15.10
N ALA A 200 15.80 15.43 15.39
CA ALA A 200 16.02 16.18 16.64
C ALA A 200 15.60 15.36 17.88
N LEU A 201 14.66 14.43 17.72
CA LEU A 201 14.13 13.57 18.79
C LEU A 201 14.71 12.14 18.74
N ASN A 202 15.10 11.72 17.55
CA ASN A 202 15.53 10.38 17.20
C ASN A 202 17.00 10.34 16.75
N SER A 203 17.86 11.15 17.40
CA SER A 203 19.32 11.09 17.23
C SER A 203 20.08 10.59 18.46
N GLY A 204 21.13 9.80 18.24
CA GLY A 204 21.97 9.22 19.29
C GLY A 204 22.32 7.74 19.04
N ASP A 205 22.83 7.06 20.06
CA ASP A 205 23.09 5.63 19.97
C ASP A 205 21.80 4.83 19.86
N ALA A 206 21.78 3.83 18.98
CA ALA A 206 20.60 3.03 18.62
C ALA A 206 19.35 3.78 18.11
N LYS A 207 19.48 5.07 17.76
CA LYS A 207 18.43 5.85 17.11
C LYS A 207 18.73 6.03 15.62
N PRO A 208 17.73 6.20 14.74
CA PRO A 208 17.93 6.22 13.29
C PRO A 208 18.85 7.35 12.82
N TRP A 209 18.99 8.42 13.60
CA TRP A 209 19.83 9.55 13.26
C TRP A 209 21.10 9.64 14.12
N GLN A 210 22.20 10.02 13.50
CA GLN A 210 23.42 10.46 14.16
C GLN A 210 23.48 11.98 14.07
N LYS A 211 23.54 12.66 15.21
CA LYS A 211 23.84 14.09 15.22
C LYS A 211 25.28 14.31 14.78
N LEU A 212 25.50 15.12 13.74
CA LEU A 212 26.84 15.44 13.25
C LEU A 212 27.33 16.77 13.80
N ALA A 213 26.85 17.89 13.25
CA ALA A 213 27.33 19.22 13.57
C ALA A 213 26.29 20.30 13.26
N GLU A 214 26.44 21.47 13.87
CA GLU A 214 25.66 22.66 13.55
C GLU A 214 26.13 23.28 12.22
N CYS A 215 25.19 23.66 11.36
CA CYS A 215 25.50 24.36 10.12
C CYS A 215 25.90 25.81 10.45
N SER A 216 27.20 26.07 10.64
CA SER A 216 27.76 27.36 11.06
C SER A 216 28.43 28.08 9.89
N ASN A 217 27.76 29.06 9.28
CA ASN A 217 28.47 30.04 8.46
C ASN A 217 29.11 31.07 9.40
N SER A 218 30.42 30.96 9.62
CA SER A 218 31.22 32.03 10.22
C SER A 218 32.16 32.61 9.18
N SER A 219 31.86 33.82 8.73
CA SER A 219 32.85 34.80 8.26
C SER A 219 32.29 36.21 8.50
N PRO A 220 33.11 37.18 8.93
CA PRO A 220 32.65 38.31 9.73
C PRO A 220 31.99 39.39 8.86
N VAL A 221 30.82 39.89 9.30
CA VAL A 221 30.22 41.12 8.76
C VAL A 221 30.47 42.24 9.78
N PRO A 222 30.96 43.42 9.35
CA PRO A 222 31.36 44.50 10.26
C PRO A 222 30.17 45.10 11.01
N THR A 223 30.46 45.49 12.24
CA THR A 223 29.56 46.06 13.24
C THR A 223 28.77 47.28 12.72
N ALA A 224 27.44 47.21 12.78
CA ALA A 224 26.57 48.38 12.78
C ALA A 224 25.76 48.39 14.09
N THR A 225 26.03 49.42 14.90
CA THR A 225 25.40 49.77 16.17
C THR A 225 23.90 50.04 16.03
N VAL A 226 23.08 49.44 16.91
CA VAL A 226 21.70 49.90 17.17
C VAL A 226 21.46 50.07 18.67
N LYS A 227 20.86 51.22 19.00
CA LYS A 227 20.50 51.82 20.29
C LYS A 227 19.28 51.11 20.92
N PRO A 228 19.14 51.01 22.26
CA PRO A 228 18.13 50.16 22.91
C PRO A 228 16.77 50.86 23.11
N THR A 229 15.73 50.07 23.46
CA THR A 229 14.56 50.32 24.38
C THR A 229 13.26 49.66 23.85
N PRO A 230 12.30 49.17 24.68
CA PRO A 230 12.36 48.42 25.94
C PRO A 230 11.53 47.10 25.92
N THR A 231 11.73 46.31 26.97
CA THR A 231 11.03 45.07 27.32
C THR A 231 9.65 45.33 27.95
N THR A 232 8.65 44.51 27.63
CA THR A 232 7.46 44.32 28.49
C THR A 232 7.26 42.85 28.85
N SER A 233 7.18 42.64 30.16
CA SER A 233 6.98 41.38 30.87
C SER A 233 5.54 40.88 30.75
N ILE A 234 5.35 39.58 30.51
CA ILE A 234 4.05 38.92 30.57
C ILE A 234 3.99 38.00 31.78
N VAL A 235 2.94 38.16 32.58
CA VAL A 235 2.57 37.37 33.78
C VAL A 235 1.87 36.07 33.33
N PRO A 236 2.09 34.91 33.99
CA PRO A 236 1.40 33.67 33.64
C PRO A 236 -0.05 33.73 34.12
N SER A 237 -1.00 33.52 33.21
CA SER A 237 -2.43 33.38 33.51
C SER A 237 -2.92 31.97 33.18
N ALA A 238 -3.75 31.46 34.09
CA ALA A 238 -4.38 30.14 34.25
C ALA A 238 -4.43 29.17 33.04
N THR A 239 -4.12 27.92 33.35
CA THR A 239 -4.35 26.72 32.54
C THR A 239 -5.81 26.60 32.10
N PRO A 240 -6.12 26.59 30.79
CA PRO A 240 -7.48 26.31 30.33
C PRO A 240 -7.78 24.81 30.38
N VAL A 241 -8.90 24.48 30.99
CA VAL A 241 -9.56 23.17 30.95
C VAL A 241 -10.17 22.99 29.56
N ILE A 242 -9.79 21.92 28.85
CA ILE A 242 -10.34 21.59 27.53
C ILE A 242 -11.70 20.91 27.74
N THR A 243 -12.77 21.58 27.33
CA THR A 243 -14.12 21.02 27.19
C THR A 243 -14.29 20.64 25.71
N PRO A 244 -14.88 19.48 25.34
CA PRO A 244 -15.00 19.08 23.95
C PRO A 244 -15.89 20.08 23.21
N SER A 245 -15.31 20.81 22.25
CA SER A 245 -16.01 21.82 21.47
C SER A 245 -15.84 21.55 19.97
N VAL A 246 -17.00 21.41 19.35
CA VAL A 246 -17.39 21.64 17.94
C VAL A 246 -16.67 20.89 16.82
N THR A 247 -17.46 20.03 16.16
CA THR A 247 -17.34 19.66 14.75
C THR A 247 -17.00 20.89 13.88
N PRO A 248 -15.97 20.84 13.01
CA PRO A 248 -15.69 21.93 12.10
C PRO A 248 -16.86 22.08 11.12
N THR A 249 -17.63 23.15 11.27
CA THR A 249 -18.57 23.58 10.23
C THR A 249 -17.79 24.43 9.24
N VAL A 250 -17.49 23.87 8.07
CA VAL A 250 -16.97 24.65 6.94
C VAL A 250 -18.07 25.61 6.51
N THR A 251 -17.97 26.88 6.92
CA THR A 251 -18.79 27.97 6.38
C THR A 251 -17.92 28.78 5.44
N ALA A 252 -17.78 28.29 4.20
CA ALA A 252 -17.65 29.17 3.06
C ALA A 252 -19.04 29.23 2.43
N THR A 253 -19.80 30.29 2.70
CA THR A 253 -21.01 30.55 1.91
C THR A 253 -20.54 30.85 0.48
N PRO A 254 -20.88 30.05 -0.54
CA PRO A 254 -20.56 30.39 -1.90
C PRO A 254 -21.31 31.68 -2.23
N GLN A 255 -20.57 32.71 -2.64
CA GLN A 255 -21.17 33.80 -3.39
C GLN A 255 -21.90 33.16 -4.57
N ALA A 256 -23.18 33.49 -4.76
CA ALA A 256 -23.97 32.99 -5.89
C ALA A 256 -23.35 33.49 -7.19
N THR A 257 -22.39 32.73 -7.72
CA THR A 257 -21.98 32.80 -9.11
C THR A 257 -23.20 32.41 -9.93
N THR A 258 -23.46 33.16 -11.00
CA THR A 258 -24.37 32.74 -12.06
C THR A 258 -24.16 31.25 -12.35
N PRO A 259 -25.23 30.43 -12.46
CA PRO A 259 -25.08 29.02 -12.79
C PRO A 259 -24.18 28.88 -14.03
N PRO A 260 -23.18 27.99 -13.99
CA PRO A 260 -22.44 27.58 -15.17
C PRO A 260 -23.40 27.33 -16.34
N VAL A 261 -23.21 28.07 -17.45
CA VAL A 261 -24.07 27.89 -18.62
C VAL A 261 -23.80 26.50 -19.20
N GLY A 262 -24.84 25.66 -19.27
CA GLY A 262 -24.74 24.30 -19.80
C GLY A 262 -24.21 23.23 -18.83
N LEU A 263 -24.04 23.50 -17.53
CA LEU A 263 -23.74 22.45 -16.53
C LEU A 263 -24.89 22.25 -15.52
N ASP A 264 -26.12 22.30 -16.02
CA ASP A 264 -27.37 22.07 -15.29
C ASP A 264 -27.94 20.66 -15.51
N HIS A 265 -27.18 19.79 -16.17
CA HIS A 265 -27.54 18.42 -16.53
C HIS A 265 -26.32 17.47 -16.43
N LEU A 266 -26.50 16.17 -16.70
CA LEU A 266 -25.41 15.19 -16.71
C LEU A 266 -24.49 15.41 -17.89
N VAL A 267 -23.18 15.46 -17.65
CA VAL A 267 -22.18 15.65 -18.70
C VAL A 267 -21.25 14.44 -18.80
N ILE A 268 -20.80 14.13 -19.99
CA ILE A 268 -19.67 13.24 -20.23
C ILE A 268 -18.43 14.01 -19.81
N ASN A 269 -17.70 13.50 -18.82
CA ASN A 269 -16.64 14.23 -18.14
C ASN A 269 -15.24 13.75 -18.53
N GLU A 270 -15.10 12.45 -18.79
CA GLU A 270 -13.83 11.84 -19.14
C GLU A 270 -14.07 10.66 -20.11
N VAL A 271 -13.19 10.48 -21.08
CA VAL A 271 -13.18 9.35 -21.99
C VAL A 271 -11.76 8.80 -22.05
N ALA A 272 -11.56 7.58 -21.57
CA ALA A 272 -10.24 6.96 -21.57
C ALA A 272 -9.86 6.48 -22.97
N ALA A 273 -8.56 6.44 -23.24
CA ALA A 273 -8.02 5.83 -24.44
C ALA A 273 -8.41 4.34 -24.52
N ASP A 274 -8.71 3.87 -25.72
CA ASP A 274 -8.92 2.44 -26.03
C ASP A 274 -8.03 2.06 -27.21
N THR A 275 -6.79 1.67 -26.91
CA THR A 275 -5.77 1.42 -27.95
C THR A 275 -5.97 0.11 -28.70
N ILE A 276 -6.86 -0.77 -28.23
CA ILE A 276 -7.05 -2.12 -28.79
C ILE A 276 -8.51 -2.46 -29.10
N GLY A 277 -9.45 -1.54 -28.86
CA GLY A 277 -10.83 -1.60 -29.33
C GLY A 277 -11.61 -2.76 -28.72
N GLN A 278 -11.50 -2.92 -27.41
CA GLN A 278 -12.22 -3.97 -26.67
C GLN A 278 -13.17 -3.40 -25.60
N GLY A 279 -13.32 -2.08 -25.51
CA GLY A 279 -14.30 -1.47 -24.64
C GLY A 279 -13.65 -0.89 -23.39
N SER A 280 -13.11 0.32 -23.54
CA SER A 280 -12.59 1.13 -22.44
C SER A 280 -13.73 1.71 -21.59
N TRP A 281 -13.44 2.76 -20.82
CA TRP A 281 -14.39 3.42 -19.93
C TRP A 281 -14.52 4.91 -20.26
N PHE A 282 -15.67 5.45 -19.91
CA PHE A 282 -15.90 6.87 -19.87
C PHE A 282 -16.62 7.21 -18.58
N GLU A 283 -16.71 8.49 -18.27
CA GLU A 283 -17.28 8.98 -17.03
C GLU A 283 -18.41 9.96 -17.32
N ILE A 284 -19.46 9.85 -16.51
CA ILE A 284 -20.54 10.82 -16.45
C ILE A 284 -20.44 11.56 -15.11
N TYR A 285 -20.46 12.89 -15.17
CA TYR A 285 -20.49 13.76 -13.99
C TYR A 285 -21.88 14.39 -13.82
N ASN A 286 -22.34 14.47 -12.57
CA ASN A 286 -23.50 15.26 -12.19
C ASN A 286 -23.05 16.61 -11.60
N PRO A 287 -22.95 17.68 -12.41
CA PRO A 287 -22.58 19.01 -11.94
C PRO A 287 -23.70 19.71 -11.16
N THR A 288 -24.91 19.15 -11.05
CA THR A 288 -26.02 19.82 -10.39
C THR A 288 -25.93 19.74 -8.86
N SER A 289 -26.80 20.48 -8.17
CA SER A 289 -26.93 20.42 -6.71
C SER A 289 -27.89 19.34 -6.22
N GLN A 290 -28.40 18.49 -7.12
CA GLN A 290 -29.37 17.45 -6.79
C GLN A 290 -28.96 16.11 -7.40
N ALA A 291 -29.38 15.01 -6.78
CA ALA A 291 -29.18 13.69 -7.36
C ALA A 291 -30.01 13.54 -8.64
N ILE A 292 -29.48 12.80 -9.63
CA ILE A 292 -30.15 12.54 -10.91
C ILE A 292 -30.31 11.03 -11.10
N THR A 293 -31.55 10.56 -11.21
CA THR A 293 -31.89 9.17 -11.56
C THR A 293 -31.65 8.92 -13.05
N LEU A 294 -31.19 7.73 -13.42
CA LEU A 294 -30.76 7.38 -14.78
C LEU A 294 -31.75 6.51 -15.58
N ASN A 295 -32.91 6.17 -15.02
CA ASN A 295 -33.86 5.23 -15.64
C ASN A 295 -34.40 5.69 -17.02
N ASP A 296 -34.28 6.97 -17.33
CA ASP A 296 -34.67 7.59 -18.60
C ASP A 296 -33.45 8.06 -19.43
N VAL A 297 -32.25 7.64 -19.04
CA VAL A 297 -30.98 7.99 -19.67
C VAL A 297 -30.39 6.76 -20.36
N SER A 298 -29.91 6.96 -21.59
CA SER A 298 -29.18 5.96 -22.35
C SER A 298 -27.91 6.55 -22.94
N VAL A 299 -26.97 5.69 -23.30
CA VAL A 299 -25.73 6.02 -24.01
C VAL A 299 -25.84 5.49 -25.43
N ARG A 300 -25.65 6.36 -26.42
CA ARG A 300 -25.50 5.95 -27.81
C ARG A 300 -24.05 6.10 -28.24
N ILE A 301 -23.48 4.98 -28.67
CA ILE A 301 -22.04 4.82 -28.89
C ILE A 301 -21.81 3.74 -29.94
N GLN A 302 -20.69 3.81 -30.66
CA GLN A 302 -20.32 2.76 -31.59
C GLN A 302 -20.11 1.43 -30.84
N SER A 303 -20.57 0.32 -31.40
CA SER A 303 -20.42 -1.01 -30.80
C SER A 303 -19.78 -2.03 -31.73
N LYS A 304 -19.22 -3.09 -31.14
CA LYS A 304 -18.69 -4.27 -31.84
C LYS A 304 -19.61 -5.47 -31.59
N PRO A 305 -19.83 -6.36 -32.58
CA PRO A 305 -19.27 -6.41 -33.92
C PRO A 305 -20.03 -5.57 -34.95
N LEU A 306 -21.11 -4.91 -34.55
CA LEU A 306 -22.01 -4.21 -35.47
C LEU A 306 -21.32 -3.05 -36.22
N ASN A 307 -20.24 -2.49 -35.66
CA ASN A 307 -19.58 -1.28 -36.14
C ASN A 307 -20.58 -0.16 -36.45
N ALA A 308 -21.64 -0.10 -35.63
CA ALA A 308 -22.77 0.78 -35.77
C ALA A 308 -23.06 1.46 -34.43
N LEU A 309 -23.84 2.54 -34.44
CA LEU A 309 -24.28 3.20 -33.22
C LEU A 309 -25.37 2.36 -32.54
N SER A 310 -25.03 1.78 -31.39
CA SER A 310 -25.96 1.08 -30.49
C SER A 310 -26.37 1.99 -29.35
N THR A 311 -27.51 1.70 -28.72
CA THR A 311 -28.03 2.46 -27.56
C THR A 311 -28.14 1.55 -26.35
N TYR A 312 -27.49 1.92 -25.25
CA TYR A 312 -27.45 1.18 -24.01
C TYR A 312 -28.13 1.96 -22.88
N PRO A 313 -29.16 1.40 -22.21
CA PRO A 313 -29.79 2.07 -21.09
C PRO A 313 -28.86 2.14 -19.88
N LEU A 314 -28.91 3.23 -19.14
CA LEU A 314 -28.30 3.37 -17.82
C LEU A 314 -29.32 3.10 -16.71
N SER A 315 -28.84 2.91 -15.49
CA SER A 315 -29.71 2.65 -14.32
C SER A 315 -29.16 3.28 -13.04
N GLY A 316 -29.98 3.40 -12.00
CA GLY A 316 -29.52 3.92 -10.71
C GLY A 316 -29.54 5.44 -10.63
N THR A 317 -28.69 6.00 -9.77
CA THR A 317 -28.67 7.44 -9.44
C THR A 317 -27.24 7.94 -9.34
N ILE A 318 -26.97 9.11 -9.90
CA ILE A 318 -25.73 9.85 -9.67
C ILE A 318 -26.03 10.97 -8.68
N GLU A 319 -25.42 10.90 -7.49
CA GLU A 319 -25.58 11.94 -6.46
C GLU A 319 -25.10 13.31 -6.95
N ALA A 320 -25.56 14.37 -6.29
CA ALA A 320 -25.11 15.73 -6.59
C ALA A 320 -23.59 15.84 -6.49
N LYS A 321 -22.93 16.44 -7.49
CA LYS A 321 -21.48 16.63 -7.54
C LYS A 321 -20.67 15.32 -7.51
N SER A 322 -21.25 14.22 -7.98
CA SER A 322 -20.63 12.90 -8.03
C SER A 322 -20.48 12.37 -9.46
N TYR A 323 -19.71 11.30 -9.59
CA TYR A 323 -19.30 10.70 -10.85
C TYR A 323 -19.85 9.27 -10.98
N LEU A 324 -20.06 8.83 -12.22
CA LEU A 324 -20.34 7.45 -12.58
C LEU A 324 -19.36 7.04 -13.69
N VAL A 325 -18.57 6.02 -13.41
CA VAL A 325 -17.75 5.35 -14.43
C VAL A 325 -18.62 4.34 -15.17
N VAL A 326 -18.60 4.40 -16.49
CA VAL A 326 -19.30 3.49 -17.39
C VAL A 326 -18.28 2.78 -18.26
N ALA A 327 -18.29 1.44 -18.22
CA ALA A 327 -17.39 0.60 -19.00
C ALA A 327 -18.19 -0.38 -19.87
N ALA A 328 -17.57 -0.86 -20.95
CA ALA A 328 -18.16 -1.89 -21.79
C ALA A 328 -18.24 -3.22 -21.04
N ASN A 329 -19.35 -3.95 -21.13
CA ASN A 329 -19.42 -5.33 -20.69
C ASN A 329 -19.03 -6.25 -21.85
N THR A 330 -17.82 -6.80 -21.82
CA THR A 330 -17.33 -7.77 -22.80
C THR A 330 -17.66 -9.22 -22.44
N GLU A 331 -18.31 -9.44 -21.30
CA GLU A 331 -18.39 -10.75 -20.68
C GLU A 331 -19.76 -11.41 -20.84
N ALA A 332 -19.75 -12.75 -20.86
CA ALA A 332 -20.96 -13.56 -20.91
C ALA A 332 -21.83 -13.37 -19.67
N VAL A 333 -21.20 -13.07 -18.54
CA VAL A 333 -21.87 -12.65 -17.32
C VAL A 333 -21.26 -11.33 -16.88
N ALA A 334 -22.10 -10.31 -16.75
CA ALA A 334 -21.66 -8.97 -16.41
C ALA A 334 -20.94 -8.95 -15.05
N PRO A 335 -19.83 -8.21 -14.93
CA PRO A 335 -19.19 -7.92 -13.66
C PRO A 335 -20.13 -7.21 -12.69
N LYS A 336 -19.81 -7.26 -11.39
CA LYS A 336 -20.66 -6.64 -10.37
C LYS A 336 -20.66 -5.12 -10.49
N LYS A 337 -21.82 -4.55 -10.82
CA LYS A 337 -22.04 -3.10 -10.80
C LYS A 337 -22.09 -2.53 -9.38
N THR A 338 -21.74 -1.26 -9.25
CA THR A 338 -21.81 -0.51 -7.98
C THR A 338 -22.56 0.80 -8.20
N ALA A 339 -22.66 1.63 -7.16
CA ALA A 339 -23.22 2.97 -7.32
C ALA A 339 -22.33 3.89 -8.20
N GLN A 340 -21.04 3.60 -8.31
CA GLN A 340 -20.04 4.42 -9.01
C GLN A 340 -19.51 3.77 -10.29
N ILE A 341 -19.83 2.50 -10.55
CA ILE A 341 -19.41 1.76 -11.75
C ILE A 341 -20.61 1.04 -12.37
N GLN A 342 -20.81 1.24 -13.67
CA GLN A 342 -21.76 0.50 -14.49
C GLN A 342 -21.11 -0.14 -15.71
N TYR A 343 -21.61 -1.32 -16.08
CA TYR A 343 -21.16 -2.07 -17.24
C TYR A 343 -22.31 -2.17 -18.25
N ILE A 344 -22.08 -1.72 -19.48
CA ILE A 344 -23.10 -1.64 -20.54
C ILE A 344 -22.76 -2.55 -21.72
N GLY A 345 -23.79 -3.14 -22.34
CA GLY A 345 -23.61 -4.13 -23.41
C GLY A 345 -23.44 -5.56 -22.88
N ASN A 346 -22.89 -6.43 -23.72
CA ASN A 346 -22.60 -7.84 -23.43
C ASN A 346 -21.56 -8.39 -24.41
N TYR A 347 -21.11 -9.63 -24.21
CA TYR A 347 -20.15 -10.33 -25.07
C TYR A 347 -20.51 -10.48 -26.56
N GLN A 348 -21.71 -10.09 -26.99
CA GLN A 348 -22.15 -10.07 -28.39
C GLN A 348 -22.34 -8.66 -28.95
N ASP A 349 -22.52 -7.66 -28.10
CA ASP A 349 -22.72 -6.26 -28.47
C ASP A 349 -22.24 -5.34 -27.35
N TRP A 350 -21.09 -4.70 -27.53
CA TRP A 350 -20.47 -3.85 -26.52
C TRP A 350 -19.88 -2.57 -27.11
N PRO A 351 -19.83 -1.47 -26.32
CA PRO A 351 -19.23 -0.22 -26.76
C PRO A 351 -17.77 -0.35 -27.19
N ILE A 352 -17.37 0.41 -28.21
CA ILE A 352 -16.00 0.45 -28.72
C ILE A 352 -15.66 1.84 -29.26
N TRP A 353 -14.42 2.26 -29.03
CA TRP A 353 -13.78 3.35 -29.77
C TRP A 353 -12.29 3.04 -29.91
N GLY A 354 -11.60 3.85 -30.73
CA GLY A 354 -10.15 3.82 -30.84
C GLY A 354 -9.58 5.20 -30.59
N ALA A 355 -8.63 5.61 -31.44
CA ALA A 355 -8.22 7.02 -31.50
C ALA A 355 -9.37 7.95 -31.90
N ASP A 356 -10.37 7.43 -32.62
CA ASP A 356 -11.56 8.13 -33.08
C ASP A 356 -12.83 7.50 -32.48
N GLY A 357 -13.83 8.32 -32.18
CA GLY A 357 -15.07 7.84 -31.57
C GLY A 357 -16.04 8.96 -31.22
N SER A 358 -17.20 8.55 -30.71
CA SER A 358 -18.24 9.47 -30.23
C SER A 358 -19.08 8.84 -29.14
N ILE A 359 -19.46 9.62 -28.14
CA ILE A 359 -20.34 9.20 -27.04
C ILE A 359 -21.48 10.21 -26.93
N GLU A 360 -22.72 9.72 -26.94
CA GLU A 360 -23.93 10.53 -26.85
C GLU A 360 -24.76 10.11 -25.64
N LEU A 361 -24.97 11.00 -24.67
CA LEU A 361 -25.98 10.81 -23.62
C LEU A 361 -27.33 11.23 -24.15
N ILE A 362 -28.34 10.39 -23.97
CA ILE A 362 -29.70 10.60 -24.47
C ILE A 362 -30.66 10.53 -23.30
N ARG A 363 -31.58 11.47 -23.22
CA ARG A 363 -32.74 11.43 -22.32
C ARG A 363 -33.99 11.82 -23.09
N ASN A 364 -35.07 11.04 -22.96
CA ASN A 364 -36.34 11.31 -23.65
C ASN A 364 -36.19 11.53 -25.17
N ASN A 365 -35.32 10.76 -25.82
CA ASN A 365 -34.99 10.87 -27.25
C ASN A 365 -34.44 12.24 -27.68
N GLN A 366 -33.76 12.93 -26.76
CA GLN A 366 -32.99 14.14 -27.01
C GLN A 366 -31.55 13.95 -26.53
N THR A 367 -30.60 14.54 -27.25
CA THR A 367 -29.20 14.58 -26.82
C THR A 367 -29.09 15.43 -25.57
N LEU A 368 -28.58 14.84 -24.50
CA LEU A 368 -28.31 15.51 -23.23
C LEU A 368 -26.91 16.11 -23.23
N ASP A 369 -25.90 15.32 -23.59
CA ASP A 369 -24.52 15.75 -23.83
C ASP A 369 -23.92 14.86 -24.92
N PHE A 370 -22.88 15.35 -25.60
CA PHE A 370 -22.21 14.65 -26.68
C PHE A 370 -20.75 15.02 -26.77
N VAL A 371 -19.91 14.04 -27.09
CA VAL A 371 -18.53 14.26 -27.50
C VAL A 371 -18.23 13.46 -28.76
N LYS A 372 -17.54 14.09 -29.71
CA LYS A 372 -16.87 13.39 -30.82
C LYS A 372 -15.38 13.76 -30.82
N PHE A 373 -14.54 12.79 -31.15
CA PHE A 373 -13.10 12.94 -31.12
C PHE A 373 -12.43 12.26 -32.31
N GLY A 374 -11.24 12.76 -32.65
CA GLY A 374 -10.50 12.33 -33.83
C GLY A 374 -11.23 12.66 -35.13
N ASN A 375 -11.34 11.68 -36.01
CA ASN A 375 -11.96 11.80 -37.34
C ASN A 375 -13.42 11.32 -37.36
N ASN A 376 -14.01 11.06 -36.20
CA ASN A 376 -15.38 10.56 -36.12
C ASN A 376 -16.40 11.64 -36.49
N ASN A 377 -17.32 11.30 -37.39
CA ASN A 377 -18.38 12.18 -37.89
C ASN A 377 -19.79 11.63 -37.61
N SER A 378 -19.96 10.82 -36.56
CA SER A 378 -21.25 10.26 -36.16
C SER A 378 -22.30 11.37 -35.96
N PRO A 379 -23.52 11.20 -36.49
CA PRO A 379 -24.61 12.14 -36.27
C PRO A 379 -25.23 11.99 -34.88
N THR A 380 -25.65 13.10 -34.28
CA THR A 380 -26.43 13.15 -33.03
C THR A 380 -27.93 13.02 -33.31
N ILE A 381 -28.70 12.62 -32.30
CA ILE A 381 -30.17 12.60 -32.36
C ILE A 381 -30.74 14.01 -32.43
N SER A 382 -30.28 14.91 -31.55
CA SER A 382 -30.65 16.31 -31.60
C SER A 382 -29.75 17.05 -32.57
N ALA A 383 -30.34 17.77 -33.54
CA ALA A 383 -29.60 18.61 -34.46
C ALA A 383 -28.81 19.69 -33.69
N ASN A 384 -27.59 19.98 -34.14
CA ASN A 384 -26.69 20.98 -33.55
C ASN A 384 -26.29 20.73 -32.09
N ALA A 385 -26.37 19.48 -31.60
CA ALA A 385 -25.87 19.10 -30.27
C ALA A 385 -24.33 19.20 -30.13
N TRP A 386 -23.61 19.49 -31.22
CA TRP A 386 -22.18 19.76 -31.22
C TRP A 386 -21.83 20.89 -32.19
N GLN A 387 -20.87 21.72 -31.81
CA GLN A 387 -20.40 22.86 -32.58
C GLN A 387 -18.94 22.66 -33.02
N GLY A 388 -18.66 22.97 -34.30
CA GLY A 388 -17.31 22.96 -34.84
C GLY A 388 -16.68 21.56 -35.03
N GLY A 389 -15.35 21.54 -34.96
CA GLY A 389 -14.53 20.34 -35.14
C GLY A 389 -14.63 19.35 -33.98
N ALA A 390 -14.10 18.14 -34.17
CA ALA A 390 -13.99 17.13 -33.13
C ALA A 390 -12.91 17.49 -32.10
N ALA A 391 -13.01 16.95 -30.89
CA ALA A 391 -11.93 16.98 -29.91
C ALA A 391 -10.70 16.19 -30.43
N ALA A 392 -9.56 16.38 -29.76
CA ALA A 392 -8.32 15.68 -30.12
C ALA A 392 -8.52 14.16 -30.18
N ALA A 393 -7.85 13.48 -31.10
CA ALA A 393 -7.86 12.02 -31.13
C ALA A 393 -7.25 11.45 -29.84
N LEU A 394 -7.76 10.30 -29.39
CA LEU A 394 -7.17 9.53 -28.30
C LEU A 394 -5.93 8.77 -28.80
N SER A 395 -4.85 9.51 -29.10
CA SER A 395 -3.55 8.93 -29.47
C SER A 395 -2.65 8.82 -28.24
N GLY A 396 -2.35 7.60 -27.78
CA GLY A 396 -1.54 7.40 -26.58
C GLY A 396 -1.51 5.96 -26.09
N THR A 397 -1.02 5.76 -24.86
CA THR A 397 -1.07 4.52 -24.08
C THR A 397 -2.38 4.43 -23.29
N GLY A 398 -2.64 3.30 -22.60
CA GLY A 398 -3.88 3.10 -21.81
C GLY A 398 -4.11 4.12 -20.68
N SER A 399 -3.10 4.90 -20.30
CA SER A 399 -3.20 5.95 -19.29
C SER A 399 -3.83 7.25 -19.79
N TYR A 400 -3.90 7.48 -21.11
CA TYR A 400 -4.39 8.74 -21.67
C TYR A 400 -5.91 8.86 -21.59
N ALA A 401 -6.40 10.08 -21.46
CA ALA A 401 -7.83 10.37 -21.47
C ALA A 401 -8.15 11.73 -22.10
N LEU A 402 -9.33 11.86 -22.69
CA LEU A 402 -9.95 13.14 -23.00
C LEU A 402 -10.78 13.57 -21.80
N VAL A 403 -10.52 14.75 -21.26
CA VAL A 403 -11.16 15.25 -20.04
C VAL A 403 -11.78 16.62 -20.25
N ARG A 404 -12.90 16.86 -19.57
CA ARG A 404 -13.33 18.20 -19.17
C ARG A 404 -12.57 18.57 -17.90
N TYR A 405 -11.73 19.60 -17.97
CA TYR A 405 -10.84 19.94 -16.85
C TYR A 405 -11.63 20.51 -15.67
N TYR A 406 -11.20 20.24 -14.42
CA TYR A 406 -12.03 20.53 -13.25
C TYR A 406 -12.42 22.00 -13.04
N THR A 407 -11.65 22.94 -13.60
CA THR A 407 -11.93 24.38 -13.50
C THR A 407 -13.02 24.83 -14.46
N GLN A 408 -13.54 23.93 -15.30
CA GLN A 408 -14.53 24.26 -16.30
C GLN A 408 -15.84 24.72 -15.65
N THR A 409 -16.33 25.87 -16.12
CA THR A 409 -17.54 26.53 -15.60
C THR A 409 -18.64 26.67 -16.64
N SER A 410 -18.55 25.96 -17.76
CA SER A 410 -19.56 25.99 -18.82
C SER A 410 -19.39 24.80 -19.75
N ASP A 411 -20.45 24.44 -20.46
CA ASP A 411 -20.41 23.49 -21.58
C ASP A 411 -20.68 24.21 -22.90
N SER A 412 -19.65 24.36 -23.75
CA SER A 412 -19.79 24.97 -25.06
C SER A 412 -20.28 24.02 -26.15
N HIS A 413 -20.43 22.73 -25.83
CA HIS A 413 -20.76 21.65 -26.77
C HIS A 413 -19.77 21.60 -27.94
N SER A 414 -18.47 21.77 -27.66
CA SER A 414 -17.43 21.81 -28.69
C SER A 414 -16.10 21.24 -28.22
N ALA A 415 -15.15 21.10 -29.14
CA ALA A 415 -13.78 20.67 -28.83
C ALA A 415 -13.07 21.57 -27.80
N ALA A 416 -13.53 22.82 -27.61
CA ALA A 416 -12.97 23.74 -26.64
C ALA A 416 -13.14 23.28 -25.18
N ASP A 417 -14.10 22.39 -24.92
CA ASP A 417 -14.37 21.81 -23.60
C ASP A 417 -13.39 20.69 -23.22
N TRP A 418 -12.65 20.13 -24.18
CA TRP A 418 -11.92 18.88 -23.99
C TRP A 418 -10.41 19.05 -24.06
N ARG A 419 -9.68 18.33 -23.21
CA ARG A 419 -8.21 18.28 -23.19
C ARG A 419 -7.75 16.82 -23.22
N LEU A 420 -6.76 16.50 -24.04
CA LEU A 420 -6.08 15.21 -23.99
C LEU A 420 -5.03 15.28 -22.88
N VAL A 421 -5.13 14.41 -21.87
CA VAL A 421 -4.19 14.32 -20.76
C VAL A 421 -3.48 12.97 -20.74
N PRO A 422 -2.23 12.89 -20.25
CA PRO A 422 -1.45 11.66 -20.25
C PRO A 422 -1.84 10.67 -19.14
N PHE A 423 -2.61 11.12 -18.14
CA PHE A 423 -3.11 10.29 -17.03
C PHE A 423 -4.60 10.58 -16.83
N GLY A 424 -5.43 9.55 -16.96
CA GLY A 424 -6.85 9.62 -16.62
C GLY A 424 -7.07 9.64 -15.11
N THR A 425 -8.23 10.11 -14.68
CA THR A 425 -8.57 10.39 -13.27
C THR A 425 -9.97 9.89 -12.92
N PRO A 426 -10.20 8.56 -13.00
CA PRO A 426 -11.54 8.00 -12.91
C PRO A 426 -12.21 8.31 -11.58
N ALA A 427 -13.50 8.58 -11.66
CA ALA A 427 -14.42 8.79 -10.54
C ALA A 427 -14.02 9.96 -9.62
N GLY A 428 -13.29 10.94 -10.16
CA GLY A 428 -12.71 12.02 -9.41
C GLY A 428 -12.49 13.28 -10.24
N ARG A 429 -11.77 14.22 -9.63
CA ARG A 429 -11.50 15.51 -10.25
C ARG A 429 -10.46 15.34 -11.36
N ASN A 430 -10.74 15.82 -12.56
CA ASN A 430 -9.76 15.89 -13.66
C ASN A 430 -8.69 16.96 -13.40
N ASP A 431 -7.75 16.68 -12.49
CA ASP A 431 -6.76 17.61 -11.93
C ASP A 431 -5.30 17.31 -12.30
N VAL A 432 -5.09 16.43 -13.27
CA VAL A 432 -3.78 16.21 -13.87
C VAL A 432 -3.62 17.10 -15.12
N ASP A 433 -2.51 17.84 -15.17
CA ASP A 433 -2.22 18.77 -16.27
C ASP A 433 -1.84 18.05 -17.57
N ILE A 434 -2.09 18.72 -18.70
CA ILE A 434 -1.81 18.22 -20.06
C ILE A 434 -0.33 17.88 -20.31
N ASP A 435 0.57 18.53 -19.58
CA ASP A 435 2.01 18.34 -19.65
C ASP A 435 2.58 17.55 -18.47
N ALA A 436 1.73 16.90 -17.67
CA ALA A 436 2.16 16.02 -16.60
C ALA A 436 3.13 14.94 -17.11
N ARG A 437 4.08 14.58 -16.26
CA ARG A 437 5.14 13.60 -16.53
C ARG A 437 5.21 12.61 -15.39
N ASP A 438 5.71 11.43 -15.71
CA ASP A 438 6.12 10.41 -14.76
C ASP A 438 7.65 10.25 -14.90
N GLU A 439 8.39 11.00 -14.09
CA GLU A 439 9.86 11.08 -14.16
C GLU A 439 10.55 9.83 -13.62
N ASP A 440 9.90 9.14 -12.68
CA ASP A 440 10.37 7.94 -11.97
C ASP A 440 9.76 6.63 -12.49
N ARG A 441 8.91 6.69 -13.51
CA ARG A 441 8.40 5.57 -14.31
C ARG A 441 7.61 4.53 -13.50
N ASP A 442 6.79 4.99 -12.57
CA ASP A 442 5.93 4.14 -11.74
C ASP A 442 4.43 4.26 -12.06
N GLY A 443 4.07 5.02 -13.10
CA GLY A 443 2.70 5.22 -13.54
C GLY A 443 1.95 6.31 -12.78
N ILE A 444 2.58 6.98 -11.81
CA ILE A 444 1.97 8.06 -11.04
C ILE A 444 2.55 9.40 -11.51
N PRO A 445 1.74 10.39 -11.91
CA PRO A 445 2.26 11.67 -12.35
C PRO A 445 3.05 12.35 -11.22
N THR A 446 4.25 12.83 -11.55
CA THR A 446 5.17 13.49 -10.61
C THR A 446 4.54 14.73 -9.96
N SER A 447 3.57 15.38 -10.61
CA SER A 447 2.79 16.48 -10.03
C SER A 447 1.96 16.03 -8.82
N ALA A 448 1.41 14.81 -8.82
CA ALA A 448 0.61 14.28 -7.71
C ALA A 448 1.46 13.86 -6.49
N LYS A 449 2.77 13.71 -6.66
CA LYS A 449 3.73 13.35 -5.60
C LYS A 449 4.40 14.57 -4.96
N LYS A 450 3.84 15.76 -5.11
CA LYS A 450 4.34 17.02 -4.56
C LYS A 450 3.36 17.59 -3.54
N PRO A 451 3.83 18.37 -2.54
CA PRO A 451 2.95 19.07 -1.61
C PRO A 451 1.87 19.88 -2.35
N GLY A 452 0.59 19.65 -2.03
CA GLY A 452 -0.55 20.32 -2.67
C GLY A 452 -0.93 19.80 -4.05
N GLY A 453 -0.18 18.83 -4.60
CA GLY A 453 -0.57 18.09 -5.79
C GLY A 453 -1.62 17.04 -5.49
N THR A 454 -2.46 16.73 -6.47
CA THR A 454 -3.51 15.73 -6.34
C THR A 454 -3.59 14.85 -7.60
N TYR A 455 -4.17 13.66 -7.43
CA TYR A 455 -4.53 12.76 -8.52
C TYR A 455 -5.99 12.31 -8.33
N ALA A 456 -6.89 12.70 -9.23
CA ALA A 456 -8.33 12.48 -9.07
C ALA A 456 -8.88 13.11 -7.76
N GLY A 457 -8.23 14.16 -7.25
CA GLY A 457 -8.48 14.75 -5.93
C GLY A 457 -7.90 13.99 -4.74
N LEU A 458 -7.14 12.90 -4.95
CA LEU A 458 -6.40 12.21 -3.89
C LEU A 458 -5.07 12.92 -3.60
N ASP A 459 -4.75 13.13 -2.34
CA ASP A 459 -3.44 13.62 -1.89
C ASP A 459 -2.47 12.45 -1.72
N LEU A 460 -1.85 12.02 -2.83
CA LEU A 460 -0.90 10.91 -2.82
C LEU A 460 0.39 11.27 -2.07
N TYR A 461 0.74 12.56 -2.00
CA TYR A 461 1.86 13.04 -1.18
C TYR A 461 1.59 12.80 0.31
N ALA A 462 0.40 13.15 0.82
CA ALA A 462 0.00 12.84 2.19
C ALA A 462 -0.04 11.32 2.48
N MET A 463 -0.32 10.49 1.47
CA MET A 463 -0.26 9.03 1.58
C MET A 463 1.17 8.48 1.62
N GLY A 464 2.18 9.26 1.22
CA GLY A 464 3.59 8.84 1.30
C GLY A 464 4.40 9.01 0.00
N ALA A 465 3.75 9.26 -1.14
CA ALA A 465 4.44 9.28 -2.43
C ALA A 465 5.37 10.50 -2.57
N ARG A 466 6.56 10.32 -3.16
CA ARG A 466 7.56 11.40 -3.33
C ARG A 466 8.02 11.49 -4.78
N ALA A 467 8.07 12.72 -5.30
CA ALA A 467 8.66 12.98 -6.60
C ALA A 467 10.12 12.49 -6.66
N GLY A 468 10.46 11.74 -7.71
CA GLY A 468 11.80 11.18 -7.92
C GLY A 468 12.07 9.90 -7.11
N ARG A 469 11.03 9.32 -6.48
CA ARG A 469 11.09 8.02 -5.83
C ARG A 469 9.98 7.14 -6.40
N PRO A 470 10.34 6.08 -7.17
CA PRO A 470 9.34 5.16 -7.67
C PRO A 470 8.51 4.61 -6.50
N THR A 471 7.20 4.60 -6.67
CA THR A 471 6.20 4.35 -5.64
C THR A 471 5.26 3.26 -6.11
N ILE A 472 5.07 2.24 -5.28
CA ILE A 472 4.05 1.21 -5.49
C ILE A 472 2.99 1.40 -4.42
N LEU A 473 1.72 1.55 -4.82
CA LEU A 473 0.59 1.61 -3.90
C LEU A 473 -0.16 0.27 -3.91
N VAL A 474 -0.39 -0.31 -2.74
CA VAL A 474 -1.17 -1.54 -2.55
C VAL A 474 -2.37 -1.25 -1.65
N HIS A 475 -3.58 -1.42 -2.17
CA HIS A 475 -4.82 -1.47 -1.39
C HIS A 475 -5.04 -2.92 -0.95
N LEU A 476 -4.90 -3.21 0.35
CA LEU A 476 -5.01 -4.57 0.88
C LEU A 476 -6.23 -4.67 1.81
N ASP A 477 -7.28 -5.28 1.29
CA ASP A 477 -8.41 -5.72 2.11
C ASP A 477 -8.15 -7.06 2.75
N TRP A 478 -8.86 -7.35 3.83
CA TRP A 478 -8.72 -8.61 4.55
C TRP A 478 -10.06 -9.12 5.07
N MET A 479 -10.27 -10.42 4.98
CA MET A 479 -11.53 -11.04 5.39
C MET A 479 -11.67 -11.09 6.92
N GLN A 480 -12.89 -10.89 7.39
CA GLN A 480 -13.28 -11.17 8.77
C GLN A 480 -12.87 -12.58 9.17
N SER A 481 -12.18 -12.70 10.31
CA SER A 481 -11.73 -13.98 10.84
C SER A 481 -11.78 -13.94 12.36
N SER A 482 -12.48 -14.89 12.96
CA SER A 482 -12.64 -14.94 14.43
C SER A 482 -11.44 -15.57 15.13
N ASN A 483 -10.72 -16.50 14.50
CA ASN A 483 -9.62 -17.27 15.14
C ASN A 483 -8.51 -17.69 14.16
N ASP A 484 -8.52 -17.23 12.92
CA ASP A 484 -7.49 -17.58 11.93
C ASP A 484 -6.57 -16.40 11.70
N GLU A 485 -5.38 -16.46 12.32
CA GLU A 485 -4.37 -15.40 12.22
C GLU A 485 -3.71 -15.35 10.82
N GLY A 486 -3.86 -16.38 9.99
CA GLY A 486 -3.32 -16.39 8.62
C GLY A 486 -4.00 -15.37 7.71
N ILE A 487 -5.28 -15.07 7.97
CA ILE A 487 -6.11 -14.14 7.17
C ILE A 487 -5.85 -12.68 7.56
N LYS A 488 -5.69 -12.40 8.86
CA LYS A 488 -5.53 -11.02 9.33
C LYS A 488 -4.10 -10.54 9.03
N PRO A 489 -3.91 -9.39 8.35
CA PRO A 489 -2.59 -8.85 8.10
C PRO A 489 -1.82 -8.66 9.41
N ARG A 490 -0.52 -8.96 9.40
CA ARG A 490 0.42 -8.64 10.47
C ARG A 490 1.25 -7.43 10.11
N LYS A 491 1.36 -6.48 11.04
CA LYS A 491 2.10 -5.22 10.83
C LYS A 491 3.56 -5.51 10.52
N GLU A 492 4.11 -6.51 11.19
CA GLU A 492 5.49 -6.97 11.04
C GLU A 492 5.75 -7.56 9.64
N ALA A 493 4.80 -8.31 9.07
CA ALA A 493 4.92 -8.86 7.73
C ALA A 493 4.94 -7.73 6.68
N LEU A 494 4.03 -6.77 6.78
CA LEU A 494 3.98 -5.61 5.89
C LEU A 494 5.26 -4.76 5.97
N GLN A 495 5.84 -4.63 7.17
CA GLN A 495 7.12 -3.93 7.37
C GLN A 495 8.28 -4.65 6.69
N LEU A 496 8.34 -5.99 6.73
CA LEU A 496 9.38 -6.77 6.05
C LEU A 496 9.33 -6.54 4.53
N VAL A 497 8.14 -6.62 3.93
CA VAL A 497 7.98 -6.40 2.48
C VAL A 497 8.36 -4.98 2.11
N ARG A 498 7.84 -3.98 2.84
CA ARG A 498 8.22 -2.57 2.63
C ARG A 498 9.74 -2.35 2.73
N ALA A 499 10.39 -2.99 3.71
CA ALA A 499 11.83 -2.89 3.87
C ALA A 499 12.61 -3.46 2.67
N ALA A 500 12.11 -4.53 2.02
CA ALA A 500 12.75 -5.10 0.83
C ALA A 500 12.79 -4.10 -0.34
N PHE A 501 11.65 -3.51 -0.70
CA PHE A 501 11.55 -2.50 -1.76
C PHE A 501 12.34 -1.22 -1.42
N ASN A 502 12.28 -0.79 -0.15
CA ASN A 502 13.02 0.39 0.29
C ASN A 502 14.54 0.27 0.14
N ARG A 503 15.11 -0.94 0.31
CA ARG A 503 16.55 -1.20 0.05
C ARG A 503 16.94 -0.92 -1.40
N LYS A 504 15.96 -0.96 -2.30
CA LYS A 504 16.11 -0.73 -3.75
C LYS A 504 15.68 0.66 -4.18
N GLY A 505 15.35 1.53 -3.23
CA GLY A 505 14.97 2.91 -3.51
C GLY A 505 13.51 3.07 -3.98
N ILE A 506 12.67 2.05 -3.80
CA ILE A 506 11.26 2.06 -4.18
C ILE A 506 10.40 2.19 -2.92
N ASP A 507 9.48 3.15 -2.92
CA ASP A 507 8.58 3.40 -1.80
C ASP A 507 7.33 2.50 -1.93
N LEU A 508 7.24 1.46 -1.09
CA LEU A 508 6.06 0.58 -1.03
C LEU A 508 5.04 1.09 0.00
N LEU A 509 3.96 1.68 -0.49
CA LEU A 509 2.84 2.19 0.29
C LEU A 509 1.74 1.12 0.33
N ILE A 510 1.42 0.62 1.53
CA ILE A 510 0.38 -0.42 1.71
C ILE A 510 -0.70 0.17 2.60
N ASP A 511 -1.96 0.03 2.18
CA ASP A 511 -3.16 0.41 2.90
C ASP A 511 -3.89 -0.83 3.40
N VAL A 512 -4.03 -0.98 4.72
CA VAL A 512 -4.91 -1.96 5.38
C VAL A 512 -6.04 -1.28 6.16
N GLY A 513 -6.27 0.00 5.86
CA GLY A 513 -7.29 0.82 6.49
C GLY A 513 -7.00 1.09 7.95
N GLN A 514 -8.06 1.08 8.75
CA GLN A 514 -7.99 1.45 10.16
C GLN A 514 -7.43 0.35 11.08
N LEU A 515 -6.87 -0.73 10.53
CA LEU A 515 -6.45 -1.91 11.30
C LEU A 515 -5.41 -1.57 12.40
N TYR A 516 -4.47 -0.67 12.13
CA TYR A 516 -3.44 -0.27 13.10
C TYR A 516 -3.50 1.21 13.51
N SER A 517 -4.23 2.04 12.78
CA SER A 517 -4.38 3.46 13.10
C SER A 517 -5.76 3.95 12.68
N PRO A 518 -6.52 4.65 13.54
CA PRO A 518 -7.81 5.25 13.15
C PRO A 518 -7.66 6.50 12.28
N VAL A 519 -6.44 7.04 12.16
CA VAL A 519 -6.11 8.22 11.34
C VAL A 519 -5.16 7.84 10.21
N LEU A 520 -5.17 8.65 9.14
CA LEU A 520 -4.24 8.51 8.02
C LEU A 520 -2.79 8.48 8.54
N SER A 521 -2.09 7.38 8.28
CA SER A 521 -0.70 7.16 8.70
C SER A 521 -0.05 6.12 7.78
N ALA A 522 0.82 6.57 6.88
CA ALA A 522 1.58 5.67 6.02
C ALA A 522 2.48 4.70 6.81
N ALA A 523 3.01 5.16 7.95
CA ALA A 523 3.82 4.35 8.87
C ALA A 523 3.03 3.21 9.51
N ASP A 524 1.74 3.42 9.74
CA ASP A 524 0.81 2.44 10.32
C ASP A 524 -0.10 1.79 9.27
N PHE A 525 0.26 1.91 7.99
CA PHE A 525 -0.46 1.27 6.88
C PHE A 525 -1.93 1.68 6.76
N ASN A 526 -2.28 2.91 7.17
CA ASN A 526 -3.60 3.47 6.91
C ASN A 526 -3.48 4.59 5.88
N LEU A 527 -3.89 4.33 4.65
CA LEU A 527 -3.96 5.32 3.57
C LEU A 527 -5.41 5.74 3.26
N GLY A 528 -6.39 5.19 3.98
CA GLY A 528 -7.74 5.73 4.09
C GLY A 528 -8.85 5.00 3.34
N SER A 529 -8.59 3.96 2.55
CA SER A 529 -9.66 3.27 1.79
C SER A 529 -9.79 1.77 2.06
N ALA A 530 -8.71 1.07 2.36
CA ALA A 530 -8.79 -0.38 2.62
C ALA A 530 -9.59 -0.71 3.88
N LYS A 531 -10.14 -1.92 3.96
CA LYS A 531 -11.01 -2.32 5.08
C LYS A 531 -11.06 -3.83 5.32
N GLU A 532 -11.59 -4.17 6.48
CA GLU A 532 -12.08 -5.51 6.77
C GLU A 532 -13.32 -5.80 5.91
N VAL A 533 -13.37 -6.95 5.24
CA VAL A 533 -14.47 -7.37 4.37
C VAL A 533 -15.17 -8.64 4.88
N PRO A 534 -16.43 -8.91 4.53
CA PRO A 534 -17.13 -10.11 4.97
C PRO A 534 -16.38 -11.40 4.66
N TYR A 535 -16.49 -12.39 5.54
CA TYR A 535 -15.88 -13.70 5.33
C TYR A 535 -16.54 -14.46 4.17
N ALA A 536 -15.73 -15.07 3.31
CA ALA A 536 -16.16 -16.13 2.41
C ALA A 536 -15.37 -17.42 2.68
N ARG A 537 -16.05 -18.56 2.51
CA ARG A 537 -15.46 -19.89 2.75
C ARG A 537 -14.30 -20.22 1.82
N CYS A 538 -14.33 -19.70 0.60
CA CYS A 538 -13.22 -19.70 -0.34
C CYS A 538 -13.31 -18.47 -1.25
N VAL A 539 -12.20 -18.11 -1.87
CA VAL A 539 -12.05 -16.95 -2.75
C VAL A 539 -11.25 -17.33 -3.99
N SER A 540 -11.60 -16.73 -5.12
CA SER A 540 -10.91 -16.91 -6.39
C SER A 540 -10.65 -15.55 -7.02
N LEU A 541 -9.49 -15.38 -7.65
CA LEU A 541 -9.15 -14.16 -8.39
C LEU A 541 -9.95 -14.03 -9.69
N TYR A 542 -10.35 -15.18 -10.23
CA TYR A 542 -11.22 -15.30 -11.40
C TYR A 542 -12.59 -15.86 -11.01
N LYS A 543 -13.53 -15.81 -11.94
CA LYS A 543 -14.88 -16.26 -11.68
C LYS A 543 -14.94 -17.76 -11.44
N ASN A 544 -15.45 -18.15 -10.26
CA ASN A 544 -15.68 -19.54 -9.88
C ASN A 544 -17.09 -19.65 -9.29
N ALA A 545 -17.86 -20.65 -9.70
CA ALA A 545 -19.24 -20.82 -9.22
C ALA A 545 -19.32 -21.16 -7.71
N ASP A 546 -18.28 -21.77 -7.16
CA ASP A 546 -18.25 -22.30 -5.79
C ASP A 546 -17.57 -21.37 -4.78
N CYS A 547 -16.82 -20.37 -5.26
CA CYS A 547 -16.03 -19.44 -4.44
C CYS A 547 -16.39 -17.99 -4.70
N ALA A 548 -16.20 -17.14 -3.68
CA ALA A 548 -16.40 -15.71 -3.85
C ALA A 548 -15.36 -15.13 -4.81
N ASN A 549 -15.76 -14.14 -5.63
CA ASN A 549 -14.85 -13.47 -6.54
C ASN A 549 -14.11 -12.34 -5.82
N ALA A 550 -12.77 -12.35 -5.84
CA ALA A 550 -11.95 -11.28 -5.27
C ALA A 550 -12.26 -9.91 -5.89
N MET A 551 -12.66 -9.88 -7.17
CA MET A 551 -13.02 -8.66 -7.87
C MET A 551 -14.34 -8.04 -7.39
N ASP A 552 -15.28 -8.84 -6.87
CA ASP A 552 -16.50 -8.30 -6.25
C ASP A 552 -16.14 -7.47 -5.01
N TYR A 553 -15.15 -7.93 -4.22
CA TYR A 553 -14.65 -7.19 -3.08
C TYR A 553 -13.97 -5.90 -3.53
N LYS A 554 -13.08 -5.95 -4.53
CA LYS A 554 -12.45 -4.76 -5.15
C LYS A 554 -13.48 -3.74 -5.61
N ASN A 555 -14.58 -4.20 -6.22
CA ASN A 555 -15.70 -3.35 -6.64
C ASN A 555 -16.40 -2.68 -5.45
N ASP A 556 -16.58 -3.39 -4.33
CA ASP A 556 -17.24 -2.85 -3.13
C ASP A 556 -16.36 -1.97 -2.23
N SER A 557 -15.03 -2.09 -2.32
CA SER A 557 -14.11 -1.54 -1.33
C SER A 557 -13.10 -0.55 -1.87
N MET A 558 -12.56 -0.78 -3.07
CA MET A 558 -11.47 0.01 -3.60
C MET A 558 -12.03 1.30 -4.17
N ASP A 559 -11.55 2.43 -3.65
CA ASP A 559 -11.85 3.74 -4.20
C ASP A 559 -11.49 3.75 -5.69
N VAL A 560 -12.48 4.01 -6.55
CA VAL A 560 -12.34 3.91 -8.01
C VAL A 560 -11.20 4.82 -8.51
N ARG A 561 -10.96 5.94 -7.81
CA ARG A 561 -9.86 6.88 -8.07
C ARG A 561 -8.47 6.27 -7.95
N ARG A 562 -8.32 5.14 -7.26
CA ARG A 562 -7.04 4.43 -7.10
C ARG A 562 -6.76 3.39 -8.18
N ARG A 563 -7.75 3.01 -8.99
CA ARG A 563 -7.67 1.83 -9.86
C ARG A 563 -6.58 1.88 -10.94
N LEU A 564 -6.13 3.07 -11.31
CA LEU A 564 -5.05 3.27 -12.28
C LEU A 564 -3.68 3.50 -11.65
N VAL A 565 -3.57 3.55 -10.31
CA VAL A 565 -2.33 3.87 -9.58
C VAL A 565 -2.04 2.93 -8.41
N ALA A 566 -2.93 1.99 -8.11
CA ALA A 566 -2.76 1.01 -7.04
C ALA A 566 -3.00 -0.43 -7.51
N HIS A 567 -2.22 -1.32 -6.95
CA HIS A 567 -2.49 -2.75 -6.93
C HIS A 567 -3.54 -3.05 -5.85
N TYR A 568 -4.44 -3.98 -6.13
CA TYR A 568 -5.39 -4.48 -5.14
C TYR A 568 -4.99 -5.88 -4.66
N ALA A 569 -5.09 -6.06 -3.35
CA ALA A 569 -4.78 -7.29 -2.67
C ALA A 569 -5.94 -7.68 -1.76
N LEU A 570 -6.25 -8.98 -1.69
CA LEU A 570 -7.19 -9.52 -0.72
C LEU A 570 -6.53 -10.64 0.09
N MET A 571 -6.37 -10.42 1.40
CA MET A 571 -6.05 -11.50 2.33
C MET A 571 -7.34 -12.24 2.70
N GLY A 572 -7.49 -13.47 2.20
CA GLY A 572 -8.70 -14.27 2.30
C GLY A 572 -8.48 -15.64 2.91
N SER A 573 -9.54 -16.45 2.93
CA SER A 573 -9.56 -17.79 3.52
C SER A 573 -8.71 -18.80 2.74
N THR A 574 -9.24 -19.35 1.66
CA THR A 574 -8.59 -20.38 0.84
C THR A 574 -9.08 -20.30 -0.60
N GLN A 575 -8.32 -20.84 -1.54
CA GLN A 575 -8.76 -21.03 -2.92
C GLN A 575 -9.57 -22.31 -3.11
N ASN A 576 -9.49 -23.25 -2.16
CA ASN A 576 -10.13 -24.55 -2.30
C ASN A 576 -11.64 -24.44 -2.06
N SER A 577 -12.43 -24.89 -3.04
CA SER A 577 -13.90 -24.87 -3.00
C SER A 577 -14.51 -25.78 -1.93
N ASN A 578 -13.72 -26.58 -1.22
CA ASN A 578 -14.14 -27.37 -0.06
C ASN A 578 -13.93 -26.64 1.28
N GLY A 579 -13.28 -25.46 1.27
CA GLY A 579 -13.03 -24.67 2.47
C GLY A 579 -11.94 -25.26 3.37
N TYR A 580 -10.97 -26.00 2.81
CA TYR A 580 -9.73 -26.41 3.48
C TYR A 580 -8.54 -25.56 3.01
N GLY A 581 -7.46 -25.51 3.78
CA GLY A 581 -6.23 -24.82 3.39
C GLY A 581 -5.75 -25.26 2.00
N GLY A 582 -5.23 -24.32 1.23
CA GLY A 582 -4.79 -24.54 -0.16
C GLY A 582 -3.51 -23.77 -0.47
N SER A 583 -3.36 -23.31 -1.71
CA SER A 583 -2.23 -22.45 -2.10
C SER A 583 -2.13 -21.20 -1.22
N SER A 584 -0.90 -20.68 -1.04
CA SER A 584 -0.64 -19.52 -0.19
C SER A 584 -1.14 -18.21 -0.79
N GLY A 585 -1.22 -18.12 -2.12
CA GLY A 585 -1.65 -16.94 -2.84
C GLY A 585 -1.90 -17.25 -4.31
N LEU A 586 -2.32 -16.22 -5.04
CA LEU A 586 -2.48 -16.23 -6.50
C LEU A 586 -2.43 -14.79 -7.01
N GLY A 587 -1.54 -14.50 -7.95
CA GLY A 587 -1.34 -13.17 -8.53
C GLY A 587 -1.55 -13.16 -10.04
N GLU A 588 -2.00 -12.03 -10.55
CA GLU A 588 -1.94 -11.76 -11.98
C GLU A 588 -0.49 -11.57 -12.42
N ILE A 589 -0.10 -12.14 -13.56
CA ILE A 589 1.20 -11.85 -14.17
C ILE A 589 1.10 -10.54 -14.95
N ASN A 590 2.00 -9.60 -14.66
CA ASN A 590 1.97 -8.24 -15.20
C ASN A 590 0.58 -7.57 -15.08
N GLY A 591 -0.06 -7.75 -13.92
CA GLY A 591 -1.37 -7.19 -13.61
C GLY A 591 -1.33 -6.24 -12.43
N ASN A 592 -2.49 -6.04 -11.80
CA ASN A 592 -2.58 -5.23 -10.60
C ASN A 592 -3.43 -5.85 -9.50
N ASP A 593 -3.75 -7.13 -9.58
CA ASP A 593 -4.56 -7.84 -8.61
C ASP A 593 -3.85 -9.08 -8.06
N PHE A 594 -4.05 -9.36 -6.78
CA PHE A 594 -3.64 -10.64 -6.19
C PHE A 594 -4.45 -10.99 -4.95
N ILE A 595 -4.44 -12.27 -4.60
CA ILE A 595 -4.97 -12.79 -3.34
C ILE A 595 -3.89 -13.47 -2.53
N VAL A 596 -3.99 -13.38 -1.21
CA VAL A 596 -3.18 -14.12 -0.24
C VAL A 596 -4.14 -14.99 0.58
N THR A 597 -3.98 -16.30 0.49
CA THR A 597 -4.92 -17.31 0.99
C THR A 597 -4.27 -18.27 1.98
N LEU A 598 -3.62 -17.70 2.99
CA LEU A 598 -2.99 -18.41 4.11
C LEU A 598 -4.00 -18.86 5.19
N GLY A 599 -5.30 -18.68 4.98
CA GLY A 599 -6.32 -19.17 5.89
C GLY A 599 -6.36 -20.69 5.94
N LEU A 600 -6.64 -21.23 7.12
CA LEU A 600 -6.72 -22.64 7.46
C LEU A 600 -5.38 -23.38 7.42
N TRP A 601 -4.26 -22.65 7.36
CA TRP A 601 -2.90 -23.21 7.43
C TRP A 601 -2.45 -23.54 8.87
N GLY A 602 -3.26 -23.16 9.87
CA GLY A 602 -2.97 -23.33 11.29
C GLY A 602 -1.93 -22.34 11.84
N LEU A 603 -1.70 -21.23 11.14
CA LEU A 603 -0.80 -20.17 11.57
C LEU A 603 -1.35 -19.47 12.82
N ASN A 604 -0.47 -19.16 13.77
CA ASN A 604 -0.86 -18.61 15.06
C ASN A 604 0.34 -17.93 15.74
N SER A 605 0.06 -17.16 16.79
CA SER A 605 1.05 -16.43 17.58
C SER A 605 1.35 -17.07 18.95
N SER A 606 1.03 -18.36 19.14
CA SER A 606 1.10 -19.02 20.46
C SER A 606 2.51 -19.26 21.00
N SER A 607 3.53 -19.19 20.15
CA SER A 607 4.94 -19.31 20.51
C SER A 607 5.80 -18.42 19.60
N ALA A 608 7.07 -18.19 19.99
CA ALA A 608 7.98 -17.39 19.16
C ALA A 608 8.14 -17.99 17.75
N ASN A 609 8.41 -19.30 17.64
CA ASN A 609 8.53 -19.98 16.35
C ASN A 609 7.25 -19.86 15.51
N ALA A 610 6.08 -20.10 16.12
CA ALA A 610 4.81 -20.00 15.42
C ALA A 610 4.52 -18.58 14.92
N LEU A 611 4.83 -17.58 15.73
CA LEU A 611 4.69 -16.17 15.37
C LEU A 611 5.64 -15.77 14.24
N TYR A 612 6.90 -16.21 14.28
CA TYR A 612 7.82 -15.98 13.17
C TYR A 612 7.32 -16.64 11.89
N THR A 613 6.84 -17.88 11.96
CA THR A 613 6.28 -18.56 10.79
C THR A 613 5.08 -17.79 10.24
N LEU A 614 4.17 -17.32 11.09
CA LEU A 614 3.04 -16.49 10.69
C LEU A 614 3.50 -15.20 9.97
N ILE A 615 4.45 -14.47 10.55
CA ILE A 615 4.98 -13.22 9.99
C ILE A 615 5.68 -13.48 8.64
N ASN A 616 6.57 -14.46 8.60
CA ASN A 616 7.45 -14.73 7.47
C ASN A 616 6.68 -15.34 6.28
N TYR A 617 5.68 -16.19 6.54
CA TYR A 617 4.83 -16.71 5.47
C TYR A 617 3.94 -15.61 4.87
N GLN A 618 3.34 -14.74 5.69
CA GLN A 618 2.62 -13.58 5.16
C GLN A 618 3.53 -12.68 4.32
N ALA A 619 4.73 -12.36 4.82
CA ALA A 619 5.66 -11.48 4.11
C ALA A 619 6.17 -12.09 2.78
N GLY A 620 6.57 -13.36 2.81
CA GLY A 620 7.04 -14.10 1.63
C GLY A 620 5.95 -14.21 0.57
N THR A 621 4.73 -14.57 0.95
CA THR A 621 3.60 -14.66 0.02
C THR A 621 3.22 -13.29 -0.54
N ILE A 622 3.06 -12.25 0.27
CA ILE A 622 2.73 -10.90 -0.23
C ILE A 622 3.78 -10.41 -1.25
N MET A 623 5.07 -10.62 -0.97
CA MET A 623 6.13 -10.20 -1.88
C MET A 623 6.17 -11.05 -3.17
N HIS A 624 5.87 -12.35 -3.09
CA HIS A 624 5.78 -13.25 -4.24
C HIS A 624 4.62 -12.84 -5.17
N GLU A 625 3.41 -12.70 -4.63
CA GLU A 625 2.24 -12.34 -5.44
C GLU A 625 2.31 -10.93 -6.01
N LEU A 626 2.92 -9.99 -5.28
CA LEU A 626 3.24 -8.67 -5.82
C LEU A 626 4.29 -8.77 -6.94
N GLY A 627 5.24 -9.71 -6.85
CA GLY A 627 6.24 -9.95 -7.88
C GLY A 627 5.64 -10.38 -9.21
N HIS A 628 4.59 -11.22 -9.19
CA HIS A 628 3.81 -11.54 -10.39
C HIS A 628 3.18 -10.29 -11.01
N ASN A 629 2.55 -9.43 -10.20
CA ASN A 629 1.99 -8.17 -10.70
C ASN A 629 3.06 -7.27 -11.33
N LEU A 630 4.28 -7.30 -10.80
CA LEU A 630 5.44 -6.58 -11.33
C LEU A 630 6.15 -7.30 -12.49
N GLY A 631 5.60 -8.41 -12.97
CA GLY A 631 6.05 -9.10 -14.19
C GLY A 631 7.04 -10.22 -14.02
N LEU A 632 7.31 -10.65 -12.78
CA LEU A 632 8.20 -11.76 -12.50
C LEU A 632 7.46 -13.11 -12.60
N LEU A 633 8.17 -14.10 -13.13
CA LEU A 633 7.77 -15.51 -13.11
C LEU A 633 8.57 -16.26 -12.02
N HIS A 634 8.26 -17.54 -11.81
CA HIS A 634 8.90 -18.32 -10.73
C HIS A 634 10.41 -18.52 -10.89
N GLY A 635 10.93 -18.35 -12.11
CA GLY A 635 12.36 -18.28 -12.43
C GLY A 635 12.84 -16.89 -12.85
N GLY A 636 12.06 -15.84 -12.59
CA GLY A 636 12.33 -14.46 -12.95
C GLY A 636 11.73 -14.11 -14.30
N ASN A 637 12.31 -14.62 -15.38
CA ASN A 637 11.83 -14.46 -16.75
C ASN A 637 11.40 -15.77 -17.43
N ASP A 638 11.29 -16.84 -16.65
CA ASP A 638 10.82 -18.16 -17.09
C ASP A 638 10.01 -18.82 -15.96
N ASP A 639 9.27 -19.88 -16.28
CA ASP A 639 8.44 -20.62 -15.32
C ASP A 639 9.23 -21.74 -14.58
N LYS A 640 10.56 -21.74 -14.67
CA LYS A 640 11.37 -22.80 -14.04
C LYS A 640 11.46 -22.57 -12.55
N ASN A 641 10.87 -23.52 -11.82
CA ASN A 641 10.86 -23.56 -10.38
C ASN A 641 12.18 -24.11 -9.81
N ASN A 642 12.43 -23.86 -8.52
CA ASN A 642 13.47 -24.51 -7.72
C ASN A 642 14.90 -24.36 -8.24
N LYS A 643 15.18 -23.31 -9.04
CA LYS A 643 16.53 -22.97 -9.52
C LYS A 643 17.42 -22.55 -8.34
N PRO A 644 18.43 -23.33 -7.92
CA PRO A 644 19.18 -23.00 -6.71
C PRO A 644 19.97 -21.69 -6.83
N ASN A 645 20.35 -21.30 -8.05
CA ASN A 645 21.07 -20.06 -8.33
C ASN A 645 20.16 -18.82 -8.47
N TYR A 646 18.84 -18.98 -8.53
CA TYR A 646 17.89 -17.87 -8.62
C TYR A 646 17.38 -17.49 -7.22
N LEU A 647 18.17 -16.68 -6.50
CA LEU A 647 17.94 -16.29 -5.11
C LEU A 647 16.84 -15.20 -4.99
N SER A 648 15.59 -15.62 -5.18
CA SER A 648 14.42 -14.74 -5.20
C SER A 648 13.25 -15.37 -4.47
N VAL A 649 12.42 -14.58 -3.78
CA VAL A 649 11.16 -15.08 -3.21
C VAL A 649 10.17 -15.58 -4.27
N MET A 650 10.38 -15.26 -5.54
CA MET A 650 9.61 -15.82 -6.66
C MET A 650 9.86 -17.32 -6.85
N ASN A 651 10.97 -17.83 -6.35
CA ASN A 651 11.30 -19.25 -6.38
C ASN A 651 10.70 -19.95 -5.15
N TYR A 652 9.95 -21.04 -5.35
CA TYR A 652 9.34 -21.79 -4.25
C TYR A 652 10.32 -22.32 -3.22
N ASP A 653 11.57 -22.57 -3.59
CA ASP A 653 12.60 -22.95 -2.62
C ASP A 653 12.86 -21.88 -1.57
N TYR A 654 12.56 -20.62 -1.88
CA TYR A 654 12.85 -19.46 -1.03
C TYR A 654 11.59 -18.72 -0.57
N GLN A 655 10.44 -18.82 -1.25
CA GLN A 655 9.21 -18.11 -0.87
C GLN A 655 8.85 -18.29 0.61
N LEU A 656 8.79 -19.54 1.08
CA LEU A 656 8.43 -19.86 2.47
C LEU A 656 9.63 -20.26 3.33
N ASN A 657 10.76 -20.62 2.73
CA ASN A 657 11.97 -21.02 3.45
C ASN A 657 12.97 -19.88 3.65
N GLY A 658 12.77 -18.76 2.94
CA GLY A 658 13.62 -17.57 2.96
C GLY A 658 14.82 -17.72 2.05
N VAL A 659 15.29 -16.61 1.50
CA VAL A 659 16.56 -16.55 0.78
C VAL A 659 17.70 -16.78 1.79
N PRO A 660 18.76 -17.54 1.47
CA PRO A 660 19.92 -17.66 2.35
C PRO A 660 20.52 -16.28 2.66
N SER A 661 20.69 -15.98 3.95
CA SER A 661 21.34 -14.73 4.40
C SER A 661 22.81 -14.68 3.98
N ASP A 662 23.43 -15.86 3.86
CA ASP A 662 24.72 -16.07 3.22
C ASP A 662 24.55 -17.05 2.05
N PRO A 663 24.94 -16.68 0.82
CA PRO A 663 24.82 -17.56 -0.34
C PRO A 663 25.68 -18.83 -0.23
N THR A 664 26.62 -18.94 0.73
CA THR A 664 27.30 -20.22 1.01
C THR A 664 26.40 -21.28 1.62
N ASP A 665 25.29 -20.88 2.22
CA ASP A 665 24.41 -21.77 2.97
C ASP A 665 23.35 -22.40 2.06
N ILE A 666 23.60 -22.41 0.74
CA ILE A 666 22.70 -22.93 -0.28
C ILE A 666 22.35 -24.42 -0.05
N ASN A 667 23.30 -25.20 0.47
CA ASN A 667 23.07 -26.61 0.82
C ASN A 667 21.95 -26.76 1.85
N GLU A 668 21.72 -25.78 2.74
CA GLU A 668 20.66 -25.87 3.73
C GLU A 668 19.28 -25.94 3.07
N ARG A 669 19.06 -25.13 2.02
CA ARG A 669 17.79 -25.08 1.28
C ARG A 669 17.61 -26.32 0.42
N ILE A 670 18.66 -26.74 -0.27
CA ILE A 670 18.67 -27.94 -1.11
C ILE A 670 18.42 -29.19 -0.25
N TYR A 671 19.17 -29.36 0.84
CA TYR A 671 19.00 -30.51 1.74
C TYR A 671 17.63 -30.52 2.40
N TYR A 672 17.09 -29.38 2.81
CA TYR A 672 15.74 -29.31 3.36
C TYR A 672 14.70 -29.79 2.34
N ARG A 673 14.76 -29.30 1.10
CA ARG A 673 13.88 -29.72 0.00
C ARG A 673 13.96 -31.23 -0.22
N GLN A 674 15.16 -31.78 -0.40
CA GLN A 674 15.34 -33.23 -0.59
C GLN A 674 14.81 -34.05 0.59
N ASN A 675 15.05 -33.58 1.82
CA ASN A 675 14.63 -34.27 3.03
C ASN A 675 13.11 -34.29 3.18
N SER A 676 12.44 -33.19 2.83
CA SER A 676 10.98 -33.05 2.80
C SER A 676 10.32 -33.91 1.71
N MET A 677 11.07 -34.28 0.66
CA MET A 677 10.67 -35.26 -0.36
C MET A 677 10.95 -36.71 0.06
N GLY A 678 11.36 -36.95 1.32
CA GLY A 678 11.62 -38.28 1.86
C GLY A 678 12.97 -38.89 1.50
N ARG A 679 13.95 -38.08 1.08
CA ARG A 679 15.32 -38.52 0.80
C ARG A 679 16.21 -38.26 2.02
N ALA A 680 17.18 -39.13 2.29
CA ALA A 680 18.22 -38.82 3.27
C ALA A 680 19.19 -37.79 2.69
N THR A 681 19.74 -36.93 3.55
CA THR A 681 20.73 -35.92 3.18
C THR A 681 21.91 -35.98 4.13
N PRO A 682 23.07 -35.42 3.79
CA PRO A 682 24.22 -35.43 4.68
C PRO A 682 23.87 -34.93 6.08
N GLY A 683 24.18 -35.76 7.09
CA GLY A 683 23.90 -35.48 8.50
C GLY A 683 22.44 -35.68 8.95
N ARG A 684 21.49 -36.02 8.07
CA ARG A 684 20.06 -36.18 8.44
C ARG A 684 19.39 -37.38 7.76
N ALA A 685 18.63 -38.14 8.55
CA ALA A 685 17.78 -39.20 8.01
C ALA A 685 16.60 -38.60 7.22
N ALA A 686 16.01 -39.38 6.30
CA ALA A 686 14.85 -38.95 5.51
C ALA A 686 13.68 -38.48 6.40
N ASN A 687 12.99 -37.41 6.00
CA ASN A 687 11.86 -36.80 6.72
C ASN A 687 12.17 -36.32 8.15
N THR A 688 13.42 -35.98 8.46
CA THR A 688 13.83 -35.48 9.78
C THR A 688 14.30 -34.02 9.79
N TYR A 689 14.46 -33.40 8.62
CA TYR A 689 14.81 -31.98 8.55
C TYR A 689 13.55 -31.13 8.75
N GLY A 690 13.32 -30.68 9.99
CA GLY A 690 12.19 -29.81 10.33
C GLY A 690 12.38 -28.38 9.82
N VAL A 691 11.28 -27.72 9.46
CA VAL A 691 11.31 -26.35 8.93
C VAL A 691 11.93 -25.31 9.90
N CYS A 692 11.81 -25.54 11.22
CA CYS A 692 12.42 -24.68 12.22
C CYS A 692 13.89 -24.99 12.50
N ASP A 693 14.43 -26.10 11.99
CA ASP A 693 15.87 -26.39 12.05
C ASP A 693 16.63 -25.66 10.93
N LEU A 694 15.91 -25.12 9.94
CA LEU A 694 16.50 -24.46 8.79
C LEU A 694 17.18 -23.16 9.22
N LEU A 695 18.45 -23.02 8.88
CA LEU A 695 19.23 -21.83 9.18
C LEU A 695 18.60 -20.59 8.52
N ASP A 696 18.36 -19.55 9.34
CA ASP A 696 17.68 -18.32 8.93
C ASP A 696 16.35 -18.58 8.20
N GLY A 697 15.68 -19.67 8.58
CA GLY A 697 14.40 -20.12 8.03
C GLY A 697 13.18 -19.45 8.66
N PRO A 698 11.96 -19.90 8.34
CA PRO A 698 10.74 -19.17 8.65
C PRO A 698 10.37 -19.14 10.14
N CYS A 699 10.97 -19.97 10.98
CA CYS A 699 10.79 -19.91 12.44
C CYS A 699 11.74 -18.91 13.12
N SER A 700 12.46 -18.08 12.35
CA SER A 700 13.49 -17.17 12.82
C SER A 700 13.18 -15.71 12.48
N ASN A 701 13.73 -14.79 13.28
CA ASN A 701 13.77 -13.35 12.99
C ASN A 701 14.86 -12.94 11.97
N ARG A 702 15.68 -13.90 11.51
CA ARG A 702 16.72 -13.71 10.51
C ARG A 702 16.27 -14.09 9.09
N PHE A 703 14.98 -14.41 8.92
CA PHE A 703 14.38 -14.72 7.63
C PHE A 703 14.58 -13.58 6.63
N VAL A 704 15.07 -13.92 5.43
CA VAL A 704 15.33 -12.94 4.38
C VAL A 704 14.31 -13.11 3.25
N ILE A 705 13.67 -12.00 2.89
CA ILE A 705 12.92 -11.84 1.64
C ILE A 705 13.62 -10.80 0.76
N ASP A 706 13.86 -11.18 -0.49
CA ASP A 706 14.43 -10.33 -1.53
C ASP A 706 14.09 -10.90 -2.90
N TYR A 707 14.16 -10.06 -3.95
CA TYR A 707 14.22 -10.56 -5.32
C TYR A 707 15.69 -10.73 -5.75
N SER A 708 15.93 -11.49 -6.81
CA SER A 708 17.28 -11.73 -7.29
C SER A 708 17.87 -10.44 -7.90
N ASP A 709 19.19 -10.30 -7.77
CA ASP A 709 20.00 -9.25 -8.40
C ASP A 709 20.85 -9.79 -9.57
N GLY A 710 20.56 -11.01 -10.06
CA GLY A 710 21.13 -11.58 -11.29
C GLY A 710 22.63 -11.89 -11.29
N LYS A 711 23.30 -11.86 -10.14
CA LYS A 711 24.76 -12.11 -10.01
C LYS A 711 25.17 -13.58 -9.93
N SER A 712 24.25 -14.55 -9.89
CA SER A 712 24.65 -15.96 -9.82
C SER A 712 25.09 -16.43 -11.19
N ILE A 713 26.04 -17.37 -11.23
CA ILE A 713 26.41 -18.00 -12.49
C ILE A 713 25.29 -18.94 -12.97
N ALA A 714 25.22 -19.17 -14.27
CA ALA A 714 24.39 -20.23 -14.83
C ALA A 714 24.92 -21.60 -14.39
N LEU A 715 24.00 -22.51 -14.06
CA LEU A 715 24.32 -23.90 -13.70
C LEU A 715 24.10 -24.80 -14.92
N ASN A 716 25.09 -25.62 -15.25
CA ASN A 716 24.96 -26.66 -16.28
C ASN A 716 24.79 -28.01 -15.59
N GLU A 717 23.60 -28.58 -15.63
CA GLU A 717 23.22 -29.81 -14.92
C GLU A 717 23.90 -31.07 -15.45
N TRP A 718 24.60 -30.97 -16.59
CA TRP A 718 25.43 -32.03 -17.13
C TRP A 718 26.85 -32.03 -16.54
N SER A 719 27.30 -30.92 -15.96
CA SER A 719 28.67 -30.75 -15.46
C SER A 719 28.73 -29.60 -14.43
N LEU A 720 28.15 -29.84 -13.26
CA LEU A 720 28.15 -28.92 -12.13
C LEU A 720 29.50 -29.01 -11.39
N ASP A 721 30.11 -27.86 -11.12
CA ASP A 721 31.34 -27.76 -10.34
C ASP A 721 30.99 -27.31 -8.92
N GLU A 722 31.07 -28.22 -7.96
CA GLU A 722 30.64 -27.98 -6.58
C GLU A 722 31.46 -26.89 -5.89
N ALA A 723 32.74 -26.76 -6.26
CA ALA A 723 33.62 -25.72 -5.73
C ALA A 723 33.21 -24.31 -6.20
N LYS A 724 32.49 -24.21 -7.31
CA LYS A 724 31.95 -22.93 -7.80
C LYS A 724 30.63 -22.55 -7.16
N MET A 725 29.90 -23.50 -6.57
CA MET A 725 28.57 -23.27 -6.00
C MET A 725 27.66 -22.57 -7.02
N ILE A 726 26.99 -21.49 -6.61
CA ILE A 726 26.21 -20.59 -7.49
C ILE A 726 27.03 -19.38 -7.99
N GLY A 727 28.36 -19.41 -7.86
CA GLY A 727 29.25 -18.33 -8.28
C GLY A 727 29.22 -17.09 -7.38
N ARG A 728 28.66 -17.22 -6.17
CA ARG A 728 28.56 -16.15 -5.17
C ARG A 728 29.09 -16.61 -3.82
N GLY A 729 29.71 -15.69 -3.09
CA GLY A 729 30.03 -15.86 -1.67
C GLY A 729 31.05 -16.96 -1.35
N VAL A 730 31.92 -17.37 -2.27
CA VAL A 730 32.84 -18.49 -2.03
C VAL A 730 33.72 -18.25 -0.79
N LYS A 731 33.54 -19.08 0.23
CA LYS A 731 34.41 -19.16 1.42
C LYS A 731 35.30 -20.39 1.33
N ALA A 732 36.48 -20.32 1.93
CA ALA A 732 37.38 -21.46 1.99
C ALA A 732 36.68 -22.66 2.65
N GLY A 733 36.61 -23.78 1.93
CA GLY A 733 35.96 -25.02 2.38
C GLY A 733 34.45 -25.11 2.14
N ALA A 734 33.79 -24.04 1.67
CA ALA A 734 32.39 -24.10 1.25
C ALA A 734 32.27 -24.64 -0.18
N TYR A 735 31.27 -25.49 -0.41
CA TYR A 735 30.92 -26.04 -1.71
C TYR A 735 29.43 -26.35 -1.74
N ALA A 736 28.83 -26.43 -2.93
CA ALA A 736 27.45 -26.86 -3.08
C ALA A 736 27.44 -28.35 -3.39
N ASP A 737 26.85 -29.16 -2.51
CA ASP A 737 26.78 -30.62 -2.67
C ASP A 737 25.57 -30.96 -3.54
N TRP A 738 25.77 -30.97 -4.85
CA TRP A 738 24.68 -31.06 -5.81
C TRP A 738 24.06 -32.44 -5.85
N ASN A 739 24.83 -33.50 -5.55
CA ASN A 739 24.35 -34.88 -5.58
C ASN A 739 24.07 -35.49 -4.19
N TYR A 740 24.27 -34.72 -3.13
CA TYR A 740 23.93 -35.04 -1.74
C TYR A 740 24.80 -36.14 -1.12
N ASN A 741 26.02 -36.34 -1.64
CA ASN A 741 26.91 -37.40 -1.18
C ASN A 741 27.90 -36.96 -0.08
N GLY A 742 27.92 -35.66 0.25
CA GLY A 742 28.83 -35.09 1.25
C GLY A 742 30.30 -35.06 0.83
N GLN A 743 30.60 -35.12 -0.47
CA GLN A 743 31.94 -35.03 -1.05
C GLN A 743 32.02 -33.81 -1.98
N LEU A 744 33.23 -33.28 -2.20
CA LEU A 744 33.47 -32.17 -3.12
C LEU A 744 33.94 -32.72 -4.48
N GLU A 745 33.23 -32.37 -5.55
CA GLU A 745 33.46 -32.88 -6.90
C GLU A 745 33.49 -31.76 -7.95
N ALA A 746 34.38 -31.90 -8.94
CA ALA A 746 34.58 -30.89 -9.98
C ALA A 746 33.61 -31.00 -11.18
N SER A 747 32.84 -32.10 -11.26
CA SER A 747 31.87 -32.32 -12.32
C SER A 747 30.82 -33.34 -11.89
N VAL A 748 29.66 -32.85 -11.47
CA VAL A 748 28.49 -33.64 -11.09
C VAL A 748 27.41 -33.45 -12.16
N SER A 749 26.79 -34.55 -12.60
CA SER A 749 25.58 -34.46 -13.43
C SER A 749 24.36 -34.69 -12.54
N ARG A 750 23.49 -33.68 -12.46
CA ARG A 750 22.30 -33.70 -11.64
C ARG A 750 21.28 -32.65 -12.10
N ASP A 751 20.04 -33.09 -12.24
CA ASP A 751 18.84 -32.23 -12.22
C ASP A 751 18.70 -31.66 -10.78
N VAL A 752 19.09 -30.39 -10.62
CA VAL A 752 19.14 -29.67 -9.34
C VAL A 752 17.90 -28.84 -9.07
N ASN A 753 16.96 -28.72 -10.01
CA ASN A 753 15.62 -28.17 -9.77
C ASN A 753 14.54 -29.25 -9.61
N ASP A 754 14.90 -30.53 -9.81
CA ASP A 754 14.07 -31.74 -9.74
C ASP A 754 12.81 -31.66 -10.63
N ASP A 755 12.93 -31.09 -11.84
CA ASP A 755 11.83 -31.00 -12.81
C ASP A 755 11.73 -32.20 -13.77
N GLY A 756 12.68 -33.13 -13.67
CA GLY A 756 12.77 -34.34 -14.49
C GLY A 756 13.52 -34.16 -15.80
N VAL A 757 14.09 -32.98 -16.06
CA VAL A 757 14.89 -32.63 -17.24
C VAL A 757 16.26 -32.14 -16.78
N SER A 758 17.31 -32.44 -17.54
CA SER A 758 18.64 -31.89 -17.28
C SER A 758 18.96 -30.77 -18.26
N ASP A 759 19.05 -29.55 -17.73
CA ASP A 759 19.32 -28.32 -18.45
C ASP A 759 20.80 -28.06 -18.65
N THR A 760 21.14 -27.54 -19.84
CA THR A 760 22.50 -27.06 -20.13
C THR A 760 22.77 -25.68 -19.52
N ALA A 761 21.72 -24.96 -19.10
CA ALA A 761 21.81 -23.68 -18.42
C ALA A 761 20.54 -23.38 -17.61
N LEU A 762 20.61 -23.50 -16.29
CA LEU A 762 19.72 -22.82 -15.36
C LEU A 762 20.30 -21.45 -15.07
N SER A 763 19.65 -20.39 -15.53
CA SER A 763 20.14 -19.02 -15.39
C SER A 763 19.40 -18.28 -14.27
N ASP A 764 20.15 -17.45 -13.56
CA ASP A 764 19.62 -16.42 -12.68
C ASP A 764 19.06 -15.25 -13.49
N TYR A 765 18.26 -14.40 -12.85
CA TYR A 765 17.64 -13.23 -13.47
C TYR A 765 17.72 -12.04 -12.51
N ASP A 766 18.04 -10.85 -13.02
CA ASP A 766 18.05 -9.63 -12.20
C ASP A 766 16.63 -9.06 -12.13
N ASP A 767 15.83 -9.60 -11.22
CA ASP A 767 14.45 -9.19 -11.00
C ASP A 767 14.34 -7.68 -10.77
N TRP A 768 15.20 -7.13 -9.90
CA TRP A 768 15.10 -5.73 -9.46
C TRP A 768 15.26 -4.72 -10.58
N THR A 769 16.03 -5.04 -11.62
CA THR A 769 16.18 -4.16 -12.79
C THR A 769 15.10 -4.37 -13.84
N HIS A 770 14.25 -5.40 -13.69
CA HIS A 770 13.24 -5.79 -14.68
C HIS A 770 11.80 -5.75 -14.17
N ILE A 771 11.57 -5.51 -12.87
CA ILE A 771 10.21 -5.26 -12.36
C ILE A 771 9.56 -4.09 -13.08
N GLN A 772 8.28 -4.26 -13.39
CA GLN A 772 7.46 -3.29 -14.11
C GLN A 772 6.60 -2.52 -13.11
N LEU A 773 7.03 -1.30 -12.80
CA LEU A 773 6.36 -0.46 -11.79
C LEU A 773 5.09 0.18 -12.34
N ALA A 774 5.16 0.74 -13.55
CA ALA A 774 4.03 1.38 -14.20
C ALA A 774 3.17 0.34 -14.93
N PHE A 775 2.10 -0.12 -14.27
CA PHE A 775 1.15 -1.01 -14.93
C PHE A 775 0.26 -0.23 -15.92
N ASN A 776 -0.06 1.05 -15.69
CA ASN A 776 -1.04 1.82 -16.48
C ASN A 776 -0.57 2.39 -17.84
N VAL A 777 0.75 2.43 -18.10
CA VAL A 777 1.34 3.09 -19.29
C VAL A 777 1.60 2.16 -20.48
N SER A 778 1.27 0.87 -20.39
CA SER A 778 1.52 -0.04 -21.51
C SER A 778 0.34 -0.03 -22.48
N ILE A 779 0.62 -0.03 -23.78
CA ILE A 779 -0.41 -0.22 -24.83
C ILE A 779 -1.14 -1.57 -24.71
N TYR A 780 -0.59 -2.49 -23.90
CA TYR A 780 -1.13 -3.82 -23.66
C TYR A 780 -1.72 -3.97 -22.26
N SER A 781 -1.51 -3.06 -21.31
CA SER A 781 -2.05 -3.14 -19.95
C SER A 781 -3.54 -2.85 -19.88
N VAL A 782 -4.32 -3.21 -20.90
CA VAL A 782 -5.76 -2.96 -20.90
C VAL A 782 -6.57 -4.19 -21.34
N PHE A 783 -6.09 -5.11 -22.21
CA PHE A 783 -6.83 -6.34 -22.59
C PHE A 783 -5.95 -7.43 -23.28
N ARG A 784 -6.25 -8.74 -23.08
CA ARG A 784 -5.69 -9.92 -23.81
C ARG A 784 -6.78 -10.66 -24.57
N SER A 785 -6.41 -11.18 -25.74
CA SER A 785 -7.10 -12.21 -26.51
C SER A 785 -6.61 -13.63 -26.14
N SER A 786 -7.46 -14.61 -26.40
CA SER A 786 -7.43 -16.03 -25.99
C SER A 786 -6.47 -16.97 -26.75
N SER A 787 -5.16 -16.72 -26.80
CA SER A 787 -4.21 -17.74 -27.32
C SER A 787 -3.03 -18.04 -26.38
N GLU A 788 -2.86 -19.33 -26.09
CA GLU A 788 -1.87 -19.94 -25.17
C GLU A 788 -0.40 -19.85 -25.62
N THR A 789 -0.08 -19.30 -26.80
CA THR A 789 1.21 -19.55 -27.47
C THR A 789 2.21 -18.38 -27.55
N GLU A 790 2.07 -17.30 -26.75
CA GLU A 790 3.15 -16.29 -26.65
C GLU A 790 3.51 -15.99 -25.19
N LEU A 791 4.72 -16.43 -24.82
CA LEU A 791 5.26 -16.51 -23.46
C LEU A 791 6.05 -15.27 -22.99
N ASN A 792 6.10 -14.18 -23.74
CA ASN A 792 6.93 -13.00 -23.37
C ASN A 792 6.27 -11.64 -23.64
N SER A 793 4.95 -11.61 -23.72
CA SER A 793 4.20 -10.36 -23.75
C SER A 793 2.83 -10.60 -23.16
N ARG A 794 2.18 -9.51 -22.75
CA ARG A 794 0.74 -9.34 -22.53
C ARG A 794 0.38 -9.11 -21.05
N GLN A 795 0.05 -7.84 -20.80
CA GLN A 795 -0.41 -7.26 -19.54
C GLN A 795 -1.95 -7.11 -19.62
N ASN A 796 -2.65 -6.90 -18.51
CA ASN A 796 -4.10 -6.63 -18.48
C ASN A 796 -4.41 -5.70 -17.29
N ILE A 797 -4.97 -4.51 -17.52
CA ILE A 797 -5.73 -3.76 -16.51
C ILE A 797 -7.12 -3.62 -17.06
N ARG A 798 -8.00 -4.47 -16.57
CA ARG A 798 -9.41 -4.32 -16.83
C ARG A 798 -10.03 -3.57 -15.65
N LEU A 799 -10.91 -2.61 -15.94
CA LEU A 799 -11.98 -2.25 -15.00
C LEU A 799 -13.09 -3.33 -14.98
N LEU A 800 -12.87 -4.48 -15.63
CA LEU A 800 -13.77 -5.62 -15.83
C LEU A 800 -13.17 -6.92 -15.28
N GLU A 801 -14.01 -7.83 -14.84
CA GLU A 801 -13.66 -9.14 -14.28
C GLU A 801 -13.32 -10.17 -15.38
N THR A 802 -12.05 -10.29 -15.82
CA THR A 802 -11.57 -11.57 -16.39
C THR A 802 -10.07 -11.81 -16.23
N GLU A 803 -9.77 -13.08 -16.00
CA GLU A 803 -8.52 -13.83 -16.19
C GLU A 803 -7.43 -13.13 -17.03
N SER A 804 -6.59 -12.36 -16.34
CA SER A 804 -5.16 -12.33 -16.63
C SER A 804 -4.59 -13.76 -16.62
N GLN A 805 -3.44 -13.96 -17.26
CA GLN A 805 -2.65 -15.16 -16.94
C GLN A 805 -2.27 -15.02 -15.47
N VAL A 806 -2.97 -15.78 -14.64
CA VAL A 806 -2.58 -15.98 -13.25
C VAL A 806 -1.39 -16.93 -13.24
N SER A 807 -0.48 -16.75 -12.29
CA SER A 807 0.50 -17.80 -12.03
C SER A 807 -0.27 -19.06 -11.64
N VAL A 808 -0.09 -20.17 -12.37
CA VAL A 808 -0.68 -21.43 -11.92
C VAL A 808 0.17 -21.91 -10.75
N GLU A 809 -0.24 -21.53 -9.55
CA GLU A 809 0.41 -21.92 -8.31
C GLU A 809 0.16 -23.41 -8.07
N THR A 810 1.01 -24.28 -8.63
CA THR A 810 1.12 -25.67 -8.19
C THR A 810 2.35 -25.75 -7.29
N PRO A 811 2.23 -25.34 -6.01
CA PRO A 811 3.36 -25.42 -5.09
C PRO A 811 3.86 -26.87 -5.08
N PRO A 812 5.18 -27.09 -5.12
CA PRO A 812 5.75 -28.43 -5.05
C PRO A 812 5.14 -29.25 -3.91
N ALA A 813 5.09 -30.57 -4.08
CA ALA A 813 4.44 -31.47 -3.12
C ALA A 813 4.93 -31.31 -1.67
N PHE A 814 6.14 -30.75 -1.45
CA PHE A 814 6.68 -30.46 -0.12
C PHE A 814 6.14 -29.18 0.54
N LEU A 815 5.56 -28.25 -0.24
CA LEU A 815 4.92 -27.03 0.26
C LEU A 815 3.40 -27.16 0.40
N SER A 816 2.79 -28.18 -0.22
CA SER A 816 1.37 -28.46 -0.03
C SER A 816 1.13 -29.18 1.30
N LYS A 817 0.51 -28.48 2.26
CA LYS A 817 -0.18 -29.17 3.36
C LYS A 817 -1.45 -29.82 2.77
N LYS A 818 -1.62 -31.12 2.99
CA LYS A 818 -2.89 -31.81 2.71
C LYS A 818 -4.03 -31.29 3.57
#